data_AF-A0A848GCS8-F1
#
_entry.id   AF-A0A848GCS8-F1
#
_cell.length_a   1.000
_cell.length_b   1.000
_cell.length_c   1.000
_cell.angle_alpha   90.00
_cell.angle_beta   90.00
_cell.angle_gamma   90.00
#
_symmetry.space_group_name_H-M   'P 1'
#
loop_
_entity.id
_entity.type
_entity.pdbx_description
1 polymer ?
#
loop_
_entity_poly.entity_id
_entity_poly.type
_entity_poly.pdbx_seq_one_letter_code
_entity_poly.pdbx_strand_id
1 'polypeptide(L)'
;ADGTGSALVSPERLNFVTPDLEFDGQLFTPRMNLGMNVRADALEMEQSLYTRRLEVVKRYARANKLNNIVFENRDAWLGILTAGKTYNDLKQAFLEMGLDDAALRKYGIRILKMGMLFPMEPSIVREFAEGLEEIFVIEEKRPFLEMFAKQVLYGRANAPRIVGKFDEEEKELLPHYGEFESDVICRALLKRLSRKTRVESAEAWIQRLDEIHARGKLPTTVRTAWYCSGCPHNSSTVAPEGSTVSAGIGCHTMAMWMDRNVVMGTHMGAEGAQWIGMAPFTETGHIFQNMGDGTYAHSGSLAIRYAASTNVNITFKLLVNAHTSMTGGQAIQGAHPVANMVSDLLANGVRRIIVTTDEPGKYAGVRLEGHTEVWHRDRLIEAQTELAATPGTTVLIHDQECAAELRRARSRGKAEEPVEVTVINERVCEGCGDCGEKSNCMSVEPVDTEFGRKTRIHQSSCNKDFSCVKGFCPSFLTITPNAAPAADGAKKKKKGRIPALERELIDPIKKVDDSFGFGIHVMGIGGTGSVTVVATLANAARLEGKHVIGLDQTGLAQKGGNVISDIKITHAPFDGSNKISDGRADLYLGFDILNATDPKNLDKCHPARTIAVVSTTRTPTGKMIADRHVMFPATQGLTAGIDRVSRKDDNVFLDGQALAEGLFGDAMATNNFMVGVAFQAGTIPLKAESIEAAITNSGVGVEQSLAAFRWGRMAVIDRAYVEAQVAKYKGASVISLKQAPPLSPAARAIVESIGADGEVKRLAEIRVAELIAFQDEAYAKRYADVIKRVVAAEHKALPGATALSEAAARNLYKLMAYKDEFEVARLHTDPAFLAELDAQFP
;
A
#
# COMPACT_ATOMS: atom_id res chain seq x y z
N ALA A 1 -3.46 10.25 1.32
CA ALA A 1 -2.79 10.42 0.03
C ALA A 1 -1.88 11.61 0.18
N ASP A 2 -0.60 11.43 -0.14
CA ASP A 2 0.38 12.51 -0.15
C ASP A 2 0.53 13.03 -1.58
N GLY A 3 1.18 14.17 -1.77
CA GLY A 3 1.34 14.75 -3.09
C GLY A 3 2.68 15.44 -3.24
N THR A 4 3.22 15.42 -4.45
CA THR A 4 4.42 16.16 -4.81
C THR A 4 4.05 17.26 -5.80
N GLY A 5 4.62 18.45 -5.63
CA GLY A 5 4.30 19.60 -6.48
C GLY A 5 5.43 20.61 -6.50
N SER A 6 5.54 21.33 -7.62
CA SER A 6 6.36 22.54 -7.69
C SER A 6 5.60 23.71 -7.06
N ALA A 7 6.26 24.48 -6.18
CA ALA A 7 5.64 25.64 -5.51
C ALA A 7 6.53 26.89 -5.62
N LEU A 8 5.90 28.03 -5.89
CA LEU A 8 6.54 29.34 -5.77
C LEU A 8 6.41 29.84 -4.33
N VAL A 9 7.54 30.03 -3.64
CA VAL A 9 7.58 30.39 -2.21
C VAL A 9 7.97 31.85 -1.94
N SER A 10 8.02 32.70 -2.96
CA SER A 10 8.34 34.13 -2.79
C SER A 10 7.31 34.84 -1.90
N PRO A 11 7.72 35.64 -0.89
CA PRO A 11 6.82 36.47 -0.09
C PRO A 11 6.00 37.45 -0.94
N GLU A 12 6.57 37.93 -2.04
CA GLU A 12 5.96 38.92 -2.95
C GLU A 12 4.76 38.37 -3.73
N ARG A 13 4.53 37.05 -3.69
CA ARG A 13 3.40 36.41 -4.36
C ARG A 13 2.05 36.70 -3.70
N LEU A 14 2.05 37.18 -2.45
CA LEU A 14 0.84 37.41 -1.66
C LEU A 14 0.68 38.91 -1.37
N ASN A 15 -0.30 39.53 -2.02
CA ASN A 15 -0.69 40.92 -1.76
C ASN A 15 -2.11 40.92 -1.21
N PHE A 16 -2.24 41.19 0.09
CA PHE A 16 -3.53 41.19 0.78
C PHE A 16 -4.11 42.60 0.86
N VAL A 17 -5.39 42.72 0.51
CA VAL A 17 -6.17 43.95 0.61
C VAL A 17 -7.09 43.85 1.82
N THR A 18 -6.96 44.77 2.76
CA THR A 18 -7.94 44.91 3.84
C THR A 18 -9.22 45.52 3.27
N PRO A 19 -10.38 44.84 3.39
CA PRO A 19 -11.64 45.39 2.91
C PRO A 19 -12.12 46.55 3.78
N ASP A 20 -13.15 47.24 3.31
CA ASP A 20 -13.89 48.18 4.15
C ASP A 20 -14.49 47.48 5.38
N LEU A 21 -14.10 47.95 6.56
CA LEU A 21 -14.56 47.46 7.86
C LEU A 21 -15.61 48.38 8.50
N GLU A 22 -16.05 49.43 7.80
CA GLU A 22 -17.06 50.34 8.33
C GLU A 22 -18.46 49.75 8.23
N PHE A 23 -19.22 49.93 9.31
CA PHE A 23 -20.64 49.65 9.41
C PHE A 23 -21.30 50.81 10.14
N ASP A 24 -22.36 51.38 9.55
CA ASP A 24 -23.10 52.50 10.13
C ASP A 24 -22.21 53.70 10.49
N GLY A 25 -21.15 53.94 9.69
CA GLY A 25 -20.16 55.00 9.90
C GLY A 25 -19.14 54.75 11.02
N GLN A 26 -19.10 53.53 11.58
CA GLN A 26 -18.14 53.13 12.60
C GLN A 26 -17.25 51.98 12.14
N LEU A 27 -15.98 52.05 12.48
CA LEU A 27 -15.02 50.98 12.21
C LEU A 27 -15.34 49.75 13.06
N PHE A 28 -15.69 48.64 12.42
CA PHE A 28 -15.88 47.37 13.12
C PHE A 28 -14.53 46.81 13.56
N THR A 29 -14.37 46.67 14.88
CA THR A 29 -13.24 45.96 15.47
C THR A 29 -13.75 44.66 16.10
N PRO A 30 -13.33 43.48 15.64
CA PRO A 30 -13.77 42.22 16.22
C PRO A 30 -13.27 42.12 17.66
N ARG A 31 -14.19 42.23 18.63
CA ARG A 31 -13.92 41.92 20.04
C ARG A 31 -14.14 40.42 20.27
N MET A 32 -13.10 39.70 20.66
CA MET A 32 -13.23 38.37 21.26
C MET A 32 -13.35 38.56 22.77
N ASN A 33 -14.54 38.39 23.32
CA ASN A 33 -14.69 38.29 24.77
C ASN A 33 -14.29 36.87 25.19
N LEU A 34 -13.07 36.74 25.73
CA LEU A 34 -12.55 35.49 26.29
C LEU A 34 -13.10 35.21 27.71
N GLY A 35 -13.91 36.11 28.26
CA GLY A 35 -14.55 35.96 29.56
C GLY A 35 -15.58 34.85 29.56
N MET A 36 -15.52 33.97 30.56
CA MET A 36 -16.38 32.80 30.74
C MET A 36 -17.88 33.10 30.90
N ASN A 37 -18.32 34.36 30.82
CA ASN A 37 -19.71 34.75 30.96
C ASN A 37 -20.41 34.81 29.59
N VAL A 38 -20.33 33.70 28.85
CA VAL A 38 -20.88 33.53 27.50
C VAL A 38 -22.35 33.97 27.42
N ARG A 39 -23.11 33.88 28.53
CA ARG A 39 -24.54 34.24 28.58
C ARG A 39 -24.85 35.73 28.40
N ALA A 40 -24.02 36.64 28.92
CA ALA A 40 -24.34 38.07 28.88
C ALA A 40 -24.25 38.63 27.46
N ASP A 41 -23.25 38.16 26.69
CA ASP A 41 -22.96 38.67 25.35
C ASP A 41 -23.24 37.62 24.26
N ALA A 42 -23.86 36.47 24.58
CA ALA A 42 -24.06 35.37 23.62
C ALA A 42 -24.79 35.83 22.36
N LEU A 43 -25.89 36.56 22.56
CA LEU A 43 -26.73 37.09 21.50
C LEU A 43 -26.01 38.17 20.70
N GLU A 44 -25.19 39.00 21.33
CA GLU A 44 -24.39 40.01 20.64
C GLU A 44 -23.28 39.35 19.81
N MET A 45 -22.61 38.32 20.34
CA MET A 45 -21.61 37.54 19.60
C MET A 45 -22.23 36.80 18.42
N GLU A 46 -23.41 36.19 18.61
CA GLU A 46 -24.18 35.56 17.54
C GLU A 46 -24.61 36.57 16.48
N GLN A 47 -25.19 37.70 16.88
CA GLN A 47 -25.56 38.78 15.96
C GLN A 47 -24.33 39.30 15.21
N SER A 48 -23.20 39.51 15.89
CA SER A 48 -21.93 39.93 15.28
C SER A 48 -21.43 38.93 14.25
N LEU A 49 -21.53 37.63 14.55
CA LEU A 49 -21.18 36.56 13.61
C LEU A 49 -21.97 36.71 12.30
N TYR A 50 -23.31 36.78 12.39
CA TYR A 50 -24.16 36.78 11.20
C TYR A 50 -24.21 38.11 10.44
N THR A 51 -24.13 39.25 11.14
CA THR A 51 -24.37 40.59 10.54
C THR A 51 -23.10 41.39 10.26
N ARG A 52 -21.99 41.09 10.94
CA ARG A 52 -20.73 41.84 10.80
C ARG A 52 -19.59 40.96 10.31
N ARG A 53 -19.22 39.91 11.06
CA ARG A 53 -18.05 39.07 10.76
C ARG A 53 -18.18 38.35 9.42
N LEU A 54 -19.30 37.69 9.15
CA LEU A 54 -19.53 37.04 7.85
C LEU A 54 -19.54 38.04 6.69
N GLU A 55 -20.04 39.26 6.92
CA GLU A 55 -20.03 40.31 5.89
C GLU A 55 -18.61 40.81 5.61
N VAL A 56 -17.80 41.05 6.64
CA VAL A 56 -16.36 41.37 6.49
C VAL A 56 -15.63 40.28 5.70
N VAL A 57 -15.92 39.00 5.98
CA VAL A 57 -15.31 37.88 5.23
C VAL A 57 -15.72 37.89 3.76
N LYS A 58 -16.99 38.21 3.42
CA LYS A 58 -17.42 38.39 2.02
C LYS A 58 -16.71 39.57 1.36
N ARG A 59 -16.63 40.72 2.03
CA ARG A 59 -15.90 41.90 1.52
C ARG A 59 -14.42 41.58 1.30
N TYR A 60 -13.79 40.85 2.22
CA TYR A 60 -12.42 40.37 2.10
C TYR A 60 -12.26 39.46 0.87
N ALA A 61 -13.16 38.51 0.67
CA ALA A 61 -13.12 37.60 -0.47
C ALA A 61 -13.23 38.33 -1.81
N ARG A 62 -14.07 39.36 -1.89
CA ARG A 62 -14.18 40.23 -3.06
C ARG A 62 -12.92 41.05 -3.28
N ALA A 63 -12.45 41.76 -2.25
CA ALA A 63 -11.27 42.62 -2.33
C ALA A 63 -9.99 41.86 -2.72
N ASN A 64 -9.86 40.61 -2.25
CA ASN A 64 -8.71 39.74 -2.51
C ASN A 64 -8.92 38.76 -3.67
N LYS A 65 -10.06 38.84 -4.39
CA LYS A 65 -10.40 37.96 -5.51
C LYS A 65 -10.23 36.47 -5.19
N LEU A 66 -10.65 36.06 -3.98
CA LEU A 66 -10.56 34.65 -3.57
C LEU A 66 -11.43 33.75 -4.45
N ASN A 67 -12.56 34.27 -4.90
CA ASN A 67 -13.38 33.68 -5.96
C ASN A 67 -13.13 34.48 -7.23
N ASN A 68 -12.86 33.81 -8.34
CA ASN A 68 -12.44 34.50 -9.57
C ASN A 68 -12.97 33.81 -10.83
N ILE A 69 -13.36 34.62 -11.82
CA ILE A 69 -13.66 34.16 -13.17
C ILE A 69 -12.32 33.90 -13.87
N VAL A 70 -11.85 32.66 -13.76
CA VAL A 70 -10.51 32.25 -14.25
C VAL A 70 -10.45 32.12 -15.76
N PHE A 71 -11.60 32.05 -16.43
CA PHE A 71 -11.68 32.07 -17.88
C PHE A 71 -12.85 32.97 -18.32
N GLU A 72 -12.51 34.18 -18.74
CA GLU A 72 -13.47 35.16 -19.24
C GLU A 72 -13.80 34.94 -20.72
N ASN A 73 -15.10 34.95 -21.01
CA ASN A 73 -15.64 34.89 -22.36
C ASN A 73 -16.98 35.64 -22.39
N ARG A 74 -17.05 36.73 -23.15
CA ARG A 74 -18.24 37.60 -23.22
C ARG A 74 -19.35 36.96 -24.04
N ASP A 75 -19.00 36.14 -25.03
CA ASP A 75 -19.93 35.43 -25.91
C ASP A 75 -20.31 34.04 -25.36
N ALA A 76 -20.05 33.80 -24.07
CA ALA A 76 -20.36 32.52 -23.44
C ALA A 76 -21.85 32.35 -23.21
N TRP A 77 -22.36 31.17 -23.56
CA TRP A 77 -23.71 30.72 -23.19
C TRP A 77 -23.68 29.75 -22.00
N LEU A 78 -22.55 29.05 -21.82
CA LEU A 78 -22.33 28.07 -20.76
C LEU A 78 -21.29 28.60 -19.77
N GLY A 79 -21.71 28.80 -18.53
CA GLY A 79 -20.81 28.99 -17.39
C GLY A 79 -20.52 27.67 -16.70
N ILE A 80 -19.27 27.44 -16.31
CA ILE A 80 -18.89 26.34 -15.43
C ILE A 80 -18.50 26.90 -14.06
N LEU A 81 -19.19 26.48 -13.02
CA LEU A 81 -18.91 26.82 -11.62
C LEU A 81 -18.26 25.64 -10.92
N THR A 82 -17.06 25.83 -10.37
CA THR A 82 -16.32 24.74 -9.71
C THR A 82 -15.38 25.26 -8.63
N ALA A 83 -14.71 24.36 -7.90
CA ALA A 83 -13.83 24.71 -6.79
C ALA A 83 -12.73 23.67 -6.53
N GLY A 84 -11.70 24.07 -5.79
CA GLY A 84 -10.71 23.14 -5.23
C GLY A 84 -10.14 22.13 -6.25
N LYS A 85 -10.21 20.84 -5.89
CA LYS A 85 -9.74 19.72 -6.73
C LYS A 85 -10.50 19.59 -8.04
N THR A 86 -11.82 19.74 -8.04
CA THR A 86 -12.65 19.52 -9.25
C THR A 86 -12.34 20.53 -10.36
N TYR A 87 -11.77 21.70 -10.04
CA TYR A 87 -11.23 22.61 -11.05
C TYR A 87 -10.05 21.99 -11.84
N ASN A 88 -9.13 21.32 -11.15
CA ASN A 88 -7.98 20.69 -11.79
C ASN A 88 -8.42 19.48 -12.63
N ASP A 89 -9.42 18.72 -12.16
CA ASP A 89 -10.04 17.64 -12.94
C ASP A 89 -10.79 18.17 -14.17
N LEU A 90 -11.42 19.35 -14.09
CA LEU A 90 -12.01 20.04 -15.24
C LEU A 90 -10.95 20.49 -16.24
N LYS A 91 -9.84 21.07 -15.79
CA LYS A 91 -8.70 21.42 -16.66
C LYS A 91 -8.12 20.20 -17.35
N GLN A 92 -8.04 19.07 -16.64
CA GLN A 92 -7.66 17.78 -17.20
C GLN A 92 -8.65 17.28 -18.25
N ALA A 93 -9.95 17.39 -17.99
CA ALA A 93 -11.00 17.02 -18.95
C ALA A 93 -10.90 17.84 -20.25
N PHE A 94 -10.65 19.14 -20.17
CA PHE A 94 -10.43 19.97 -21.36
C PHE A 94 -9.22 19.50 -22.17
N LEU A 95 -8.07 19.26 -21.51
CA LEU A 95 -6.87 18.74 -22.18
C LEU A 95 -7.16 17.43 -22.91
N GLU A 96 -7.90 16.52 -22.28
CA GLU A 96 -8.24 15.23 -22.84
C GLU A 96 -9.18 15.28 -24.04
N MET A 97 -10.17 16.18 -23.96
CA MET A 97 -11.12 16.46 -25.03
C MET A 97 -10.50 17.32 -26.14
N GLY A 98 -9.22 17.71 -26.04
CA GLY A 98 -8.53 18.55 -27.01
C GLY A 98 -9.07 19.99 -27.06
N LEU A 99 -9.56 20.50 -25.92
CA LEU A 99 -10.14 21.83 -25.78
C LEU A 99 -9.12 22.79 -25.18
N ASP A 100 -8.37 23.46 -26.05
CA ASP A 100 -7.52 24.59 -25.67
C ASP A 100 -8.34 25.87 -25.45
N ASP A 101 -7.68 26.94 -25.00
CA ASP A 101 -8.34 28.22 -24.72
C ASP A 101 -9.07 28.79 -25.95
N ALA A 102 -8.57 28.55 -27.17
CA ALA A 102 -9.24 28.98 -28.40
C ALA A 102 -10.54 28.21 -28.64
N ALA A 103 -10.52 26.89 -28.42
CA ALA A 103 -11.72 26.04 -28.47
C ALA A 103 -12.73 26.42 -27.38
N LEU A 104 -12.29 26.68 -26.14
CA LEU A 104 -13.17 27.12 -25.06
C LEU A 104 -13.87 28.45 -25.39
N ARG A 105 -13.16 29.40 -26.03
CA ARG A 105 -13.78 30.64 -26.54
C ARG A 105 -14.80 30.34 -27.64
N LYS A 106 -14.41 29.55 -28.64
CA LYS A 106 -15.26 29.15 -29.77
C LYS A 106 -16.56 28.47 -29.33
N TYR A 107 -16.50 27.60 -28.33
CA TYR A 107 -17.66 26.88 -27.82
C TYR A 107 -18.48 27.67 -26.78
N GLY A 108 -18.10 28.91 -26.49
CA GLY A 108 -18.87 29.81 -25.63
C GLY A 108 -18.84 29.40 -24.15
N ILE A 109 -17.67 29.03 -23.63
CA ILE A 109 -17.49 28.62 -22.23
C ILE A 109 -16.90 29.77 -21.40
N ARG A 110 -17.41 29.95 -20.17
CA ARG A 110 -16.86 30.82 -19.11
C ARG A 110 -16.65 30.00 -17.84
N ILE A 111 -15.62 30.28 -17.04
CA ILE A 111 -15.32 29.47 -15.84
C ILE A 111 -15.18 30.35 -14.60
N LEU A 112 -15.97 30.05 -13.57
CA LEU A 112 -15.85 30.62 -12.22
C LEU A 112 -15.26 29.57 -11.28
N LYS A 113 -14.10 29.89 -10.70
CA LYS A 113 -13.45 29.09 -9.66
C LYS A 113 -13.70 29.71 -8.30
N MET A 114 -14.34 28.97 -7.41
CA MET A 114 -14.54 29.36 -6.03
C MET A 114 -13.32 28.93 -5.19
N GLY A 115 -12.62 29.89 -4.60
CA GLY A 115 -11.54 29.67 -3.63
C GLY A 115 -11.99 29.78 -2.18
N MET A 116 -13.12 30.45 -1.93
CA MET A 116 -13.78 30.50 -0.62
C MET A 116 -15.24 30.04 -0.76
N LEU A 117 -15.51 28.82 -0.28
CA LEU A 117 -16.82 28.19 -0.40
C LEU A 117 -17.87 28.79 0.54
N PHE A 118 -17.46 29.17 1.76
CA PHE A 118 -18.35 29.75 2.77
C PHE A 118 -17.66 30.87 3.58
N PRO A 119 -18.37 31.98 3.88
CA PRO A 119 -19.66 32.38 3.31
C PRO A 119 -19.52 32.71 1.82
N MET A 120 -20.49 32.32 0.99
CA MET A 120 -20.45 32.68 -0.43
C MET A 120 -20.65 34.19 -0.61
N GLU A 121 -19.74 34.82 -1.35
CA GLU A 121 -19.85 36.21 -1.81
C GLU A 121 -20.79 36.23 -3.03
N PRO A 122 -21.99 36.83 -2.96
CA PRO A 122 -23.02 36.65 -3.99
C PRO A 122 -22.78 37.48 -5.25
N SER A 123 -21.97 38.53 -5.20
CA SER A 123 -21.79 39.48 -6.31
C SER A 123 -21.01 38.86 -7.46
N ILE A 124 -19.92 38.13 -7.18
CA ILE A 124 -19.16 37.42 -8.22
C ILE A 124 -20.00 36.37 -8.95
N VAL A 125 -20.94 35.71 -8.26
CA VAL A 125 -21.86 34.74 -8.86
C VAL A 125 -22.85 35.43 -9.80
N ARG A 126 -23.32 36.63 -9.41
CA ARG A 126 -24.21 37.45 -10.26
C ARG A 126 -23.47 37.97 -11.48
N GLU A 127 -22.28 38.53 -11.32
CA GLU A 127 -21.41 39.00 -12.40
C GLU A 127 -21.08 37.86 -13.38
N PHE A 128 -20.74 36.68 -12.85
CA PHE A 128 -20.48 35.50 -13.66
C PHE A 128 -21.70 35.06 -14.49
N ALA A 129 -22.91 35.16 -13.92
CA ALA A 129 -24.16 34.76 -14.56
C ALA A 129 -24.60 35.67 -15.71
N GLU A 130 -24.05 36.89 -15.84
CA GLU A 130 -24.46 37.85 -16.85
C GLU A 130 -24.24 37.32 -18.27
N GLY A 131 -25.34 37.27 -19.04
CA GLY A 131 -25.36 36.80 -20.43
C GLY A 131 -25.35 35.28 -20.61
N LEU A 132 -25.24 34.51 -19.52
CA LEU A 132 -25.27 33.05 -19.60
C LEU A 132 -26.70 32.54 -19.80
N GLU A 133 -26.84 31.46 -20.56
CA GLU A 133 -28.08 30.69 -20.65
C GLU A 133 -28.09 29.55 -19.63
N GLU A 134 -26.91 29.00 -19.32
CA GLU A 134 -26.73 27.87 -18.44
C GLU A 134 -25.49 28.02 -17.54
N ILE A 135 -25.61 27.58 -16.29
CA ILE A 135 -24.50 27.33 -15.39
C ILE A 135 -24.46 25.83 -15.08
N PHE A 136 -23.36 25.19 -15.42
CA PHE A 136 -23.05 23.81 -15.03
C PHE A 136 -22.13 23.81 -13.80
N VAL A 137 -22.63 23.29 -12.69
CA VAL A 137 -21.91 23.23 -11.42
C VAL A 137 -21.21 21.89 -11.28
N ILE A 138 -19.89 21.92 -11.18
CA ILE A 138 -19.03 20.74 -11.04
C ILE A 138 -18.44 20.72 -9.63
N GLU A 139 -19.12 19.98 -8.75
CA GLU A 139 -18.70 19.77 -7.35
C GLU A 139 -18.85 18.31 -6.93
N GLU A 140 -17.90 17.84 -6.11
CA GLU A 140 -17.86 16.46 -5.62
C GLU A 140 -18.78 16.29 -4.38
N LYS A 141 -19.31 15.09 -4.17
CA LYS A 141 -20.22 14.75 -3.05
C LYS A 141 -21.55 15.50 -3.11
N ARG A 142 -21.86 16.34 -2.13
CA ARG A 142 -23.16 17.01 -1.97
C ARG A 142 -23.21 18.32 -2.79
N PRO A 143 -24.37 18.71 -3.34
CA PRO A 143 -24.54 19.91 -4.17
C PRO A 143 -24.52 21.22 -3.35
N PHE A 144 -23.41 21.56 -2.72
CA PHE A 144 -23.29 22.77 -1.92
C PHE A 144 -23.33 24.03 -2.80
N LEU A 145 -22.39 24.16 -3.74
CA LEU A 145 -22.29 25.30 -4.66
C LEU A 145 -23.53 25.44 -5.55
N GLU A 146 -24.11 24.34 -6.00
CA GLU A 146 -25.29 24.33 -6.85
C GLU A 146 -26.50 24.91 -6.11
N MET A 147 -26.73 24.47 -4.87
CA MET A 147 -27.82 25.00 -4.02
C MET A 147 -27.62 26.49 -3.74
N PHE A 148 -26.40 26.92 -3.44
CA PHE A 148 -26.11 28.34 -3.19
C PHE A 148 -26.26 29.20 -4.45
N ALA A 149 -25.77 28.75 -5.61
CA ALA A 149 -25.92 29.47 -6.86
C ALA A 149 -27.41 29.66 -7.22
N LYS A 150 -28.22 28.61 -7.02
CA LYS A 150 -29.69 28.70 -7.13
C LYS A 150 -30.27 29.73 -6.17
N GLN A 151 -29.85 29.72 -4.89
CA GLN A 151 -30.30 30.72 -3.91
C GLN A 151 -29.94 32.17 -4.30
N VAL A 152 -28.78 32.40 -4.91
CA VAL A 152 -28.32 33.75 -5.31
C VAL A 152 -29.03 34.26 -6.56
N LEU A 153 -29.34 33.37 -7.51
CA LEU A 153 -29.79 33.73 -8.86
C LEU A 153 -31.30 33.55 -9.08
N TYR A 154 -31.90 32.46 -8.57
CA TYR A 154 -33.33 32.21 -8.78
C TYR A 154 -34.18 33.21 -8.01
N GLY A 155 -35.17 33.78 -8.70
CA GLY A 155 -35.93 34.96 -8.25
C GLY A 155 -35.48 36.28 -8.91
N ARG A 156 -34.36 36.27 -9.65
CA ARG A 156 -33.98 37.38 -10.55
C ARG A 156 -34.57 37.18 -11.94
N ALA A 157 -34.80 38.30 -12.65
CA ALA A 157 -35.10 38.27 -14.08
C ALA A 157 -33.90 37.69 -14.86
N ASN A 158 -34.18 36.87 -15.87
CA ASN A 158 -33.17 36.25 -16.74
C ASN A 158 -32.12 35.39 -16.02
N ALA A 159 -32.48 34.73 -14.91
CA ALA A 159 -31.57 33.79 -14.27
C ALA A 159 -31.25 32.62 -15.21
N PRO A 160 -29.97 32.26 -15.41
CA PRO A 160 -29.61 31.11 -16.25
C PRO A 160 -30.12 29.81 -15.63
N ARG A 161 -30.34 28.79 -16.46
CA ARG A 161 -30.61 27.43 -15.96
C ARG A 161 -29.38 26.93 -15.18
N ILE A 162 -29.57 26.40 -13.98
CA ILE A 162 -28.49 25.83 -13.18
C ILE A 162 -28.65 24.30 -13.09
N VAL A 163 -27.66 23.58 -13.61
CA VAL A 163 -27.55 22.11 -13.58
C VAL A 163 -26.25 21.71 -12.90
N GLY A 164 -26.14 20.46 -12.45
CA GLY A 164 -24.94 19.97 -11.79
C GLY A 164 -25.05 18.49 -11.51
N LYS A 165 -25.64 18.13 -10.37
CA LYS A 165 -25.93 16.73 -10.04
C LYS A 165 -26.96 16.11 -10.97
N PHE A 166 -28.00 16.87 -11.26
CA PHE A 166 -29.04 16.50 -12.20
C PHE A 166 -29.11 17.54 -13.33
N ASP A 167 -29.59 17.10 -14.49
CA ASP A 167 -29.98 18.00 -15.57
C ASP A 167 -31.41 18.55 -15.36
N GLU A 168 -31.90 19.31 -16.34
CA GLU A 168 -33.25 19.85 -16.36
C GLU A 168 -34.37 18.81 -16.47
N GLU A 169 -34.05 17.57 -16.83
CA GLU A 169 -34.99 16.45 -16.93
C GLU A 169 -34.89 15.53 -15.69
N GLU A 170 -34.20 15.97 -14.64
CA GLU A 170 -33.93 15.23 -13.40
C GLU A 170 -33.09 13.95 -13.63
N LYS A 171 -32.38 13.85 -14.75
CA LYS A 171 -31.44 12.74 -15.00
C LYS A 171 -30.09 13.06 -14.38
N GLU A 172 -29.45 12.04 -13.81
CA GLU A 172 -28.14 12.17 -13.18
C GLU A 172 -27.07 12.59 -14.21
N LEU A 173 -26.37 13.69 -13.93
CA LEU A 173 -25.22 14.19 -14.67
C LEU A 173 -23.91 13.91 -13.94
N LEU A 174 -23.87 14.18 -12.63
CA LEU A 174 -22.68 14.04 -11.78
C LEU A 174 -23.05 13.28 -10.50
N PRO A 175 -22.26 12.27 -10.09
CA PRO A 175 -22.62 11.43 -8.96
C PRO A 175 -22.54 12.15 -7.60
N HIS A 176 -23.32 11.67 -6.64
CA HIS A 176 -23.34 12.14 -5.24
C HIS A 176 -22.31 11.43 -4.33
N TYR A 177 -21.64 10.42 -4.87
CA TYR A 177 -20.70 9.54 -4.16
C TYR A 177 -19.42 9.39 -4.97
N GLY A 178 -18.44 8.69 -4.39
CA GLY A 178 -17.13 8.50 -5.03
C GLY A 178 -16.32 9.79 -5.12
N GLU A 179 -15.17 9.68 -5.76
CA GLU A 179 -14.30 10.79 -6.13
C GLU A 179 -14.54 11.10 -7.61
N PHE A 180 -14.44 12.37 -8.02
CA PHE A 180 -14.46 12.71 -9.44
C PHE A 180 -13.09 12.50 -10.06
N GLU A 181 -13.08 11.89 -11.24
CA GLU A 181 -11.95 11.87 -12.18
C GLU A 181 -12.36 12.62 -13.45
N SER A 182 -11.39 12.98 -14.30
CA SER A 182 -11.67 13.75 -15.53
C SER A 182 -12.69 13.06 -16.43
N ASP A 183 -12.71 11.73 -16.46
CA ASP A 183 -13.66 10.92 -17.24
C ASP A 183 -15.13 11.24 -16.93
N VAL A 184 -15.48 11.37 -15.65
CA VAL A 184 -16.84 11.71 -15.20
C VAL A 184 -17.21 13.11 -15.69
N ILE A 185 -16.26 14.05 -15.62
CA ILE A 185 -16.44 15.43 -16.08
C ILE A 185 -16.53 15.49 -17.61
N CYS A 186 -15.69 14.76 -18.35
CA CYS A 186 -15.70 14.69 -19.81
C CYS A 186 -17.09 14.26 -20.32
N ARG A 187 -17.66 13.20 -19.73
CA ARG A 187 -18.98 12.68 -20.12
C ARG A 187 -20.09 13.70 -19.84
N ALA A 188 -20.09 14.29 -18.66
CA ALA A 188 -21.10 15.28 -18.29
C ALA A 188 -20.98 16.56 -19.12
N LEU A 189 -19.75 17.05 -19.34
CA LEU A 189 -19.47 18.24 -20.14
C LEU A 189 -19.84 18.05 -21.61
N LEU A 190 -19.51 16.89 -22.21
CA LEU A 190 -19.91 16.59 -23.59
C LEU A 190 -21.43 16.65 -23.74
N LYS A 191 -22.20 16.04 -22.82
CA LYS A 191 -23.68 16.12 -22.82
C LYS A 191 -24.17 17.57 -22.84
N ARG A 192 -23.50 18.49 -22.13
CA ARG A 192 -23.89 19.91 -22.11
C ARG A 192 -23.52 20.61 -23.41
N LEU A 193 -22.29 20.43 -23.89
CA LEU A 193 -21.81 21.08 -25.13
C LEU A 193 -22.62 20.64 -26.36
N SER A 194 -22.98 19.35 -26.44
CA SER A 194 -23.75 18.77 -27.55
C SER A 194 -25.14 19.37 -27.74
N ARG A 195 -25.64 20.18 -26.79
CA ARG A 195 -26.91 20.92 -26.95
C ARG A 195 -26.86 21.99 -28.03
N LYS A 196 -25.67 22.55 -28.29
CA LYS A 196 -25.50 23.65 -29.27
C LYS A 196 -24.49 23.34 -30.37
N THR A 197 -23.51 22.49 -30.09
CA THR A 197 -22.42 22.24 -31.01
C THR A 197 -21.94 20.80 -30.89
N ARG A 198 -21.59 20.22 -32.03
CA ARG A 198 -20.84 18.95 -32.04
C ARG A 198 -19.40 19.23 -31.66
N VAL A 199 -18.80 18.35 -30.85
CA VAL A 199 -17.39 18.44 -30.42
C VAL A 199 -16.70 17.12 -30.73
N GLU A 200 -16.21 16.97 -31.96
CA GLU A 200 -15.69 15.70 -32.48
C GLU A 200 -14.53 15.15 -31.66
N SER A 201 -13.62 16.01 -31.20
CA SER A 201 -12.48 15.62 -30.36
C SER A 201 -12.92 15.03 -29.01
N ALA A 202 -14.01 15.56 -28.44
CA ALA A 202 -14.58 15.07 -27.20
C ALA A 202 -15.35 13.75 -27.41
N GLU A 203 -16.11 13.63 -28.49
CA GLU A 203 -16.77 12.36 -28.88
C GLU A 203 -15.74 11.24 -29.05
N ALA A 204 -14.65 11.51 -29.77
CA ALA A 204 -13.56 10.56 -29.95
C ALA A 204 -12.89 10.18 -28.63
N TRP A 205 -12.73 11.14 -27.70
CA TRP A 205 -12.20 10.85 -26.37
C TRP A 205 -13.14 9.95 -25.56
N ILE A 206 -14.45 10.22 -25.55
CA ILE A 206 -15.42 9.38 -24.84
C ILE A 206 -15.49 7.98 -25.43
N GLN A 207 -15.47 7.84 -26.76
CA GLN A 207 -15.42 6.53 -27.41
C GLN A 207 -14.20 5.72 -26.95
N ARG A 208 -13.02 6.35 -26.88
CA ARG A 208 -11.81 5.70 -26.38
C ARG A 208 -11.94 5.26 -24.92
N LEU A 209 -12.57 6.07 -24.07
CA LEU A 209 -12.85 5.69 -22.68
C LEU A 209 -13.80 4.49 -22.61
N ASP A 210 -14.86 4.48 -23.43
CA ASP A 210 -15.79 3.35 -23.51
C ASP A 210 -15.08 2.07 -23.96
N GLU A 211 -14.17 2.15 -24.94
CA GLU A 211 -13.34 1.03 -25.37
C GLU A 211 -12.40 0.53 -24.27
N ILE A 212 -11.88 1.42 -23.41
CA ILE A 212 -11.08 1.04 -22.25
C ILE A 212 -11.95 0.32 -21.21
N HIS A 213 -13.07 0.93 -20.81
CA HIS A 213 -13.96 0.42 -19.77
C HIS A 213 -14.69 -0.87 -20.18
N ALA A 214 -14.83 -1.12 -21.49
CA ALA A 214 -15.40 -2.36 -22.04
C ALA A 214 -14.43 -3.55 -22.07
N ARG A 215 -13.13 -3.35 -21.75
CA ARG A 215 -12.13 -4.43 -21.77
C ARG A 215 -12.50 -5.53 -20.76
N GLY A 216 -12.30 -6.79 -21.18
CA GLY A 216 -12.45 -7.93 -20.28
C GLY A 216 -11.47 -7.84 -19.11
N LYS A 217 -11.99 -7.86 -17.87
CA LYS A 217 -11.20 -7.80 -16.65
C LYS A 217 -10.30 -9.03 -16.54
N LEU A 218 -9.02 -8.82 -16.28
CA LEU A 218 -8.09 -9.92 -16.02
C LEU A 218 -8.45 -10.53 -14.65
N PRO A 219 -8.63 -11.86 -14.54
CA PRO A 219 -8.78 -12.51 -13.25
C PRO A 219 -7.44 -12.45 -12.50
N THR A 220 -7.27 -11.43 -11.66
CA THR A 220 -6.11 -11.25 -10.79
C THR A 220 -6.52 -11.37 -9.32
N THR A 221 -5.54 -11.52 -8.44
CA THR A 221 -5.74 -11.47 -7.00
C THR A 221 -5.55 -10.04 -6.50
N VAL A 222 -6.48 -9.55 -5.68
CA VAL A 222 -6.39 -8.23 -5.04
C VAL A 222 -5.37 -8.25 -3.92
N ARG A 223 -4.48 -7.25 -3.87
CA ARG A 223 -3.55 -7.06 -2.76
C ARG A 223 -4.25 -6.34 -1.60
N THR A 224 -4.76 -7.13 -0.67
CA THR A 224 -5.44 -6.65 0.53
C THR A 224 -4.48 -6.04 1.56
N ALA A 225 -4.92 -5.01 2.27
CA ALA A 225 -4.21 -4.44 3.42
C ALA A 225 -3.97 -5.51 4.50
N TRP A 226 -2.72 -5.62 4.99
CA TRP A 226 -2.33 -6.65 5.97
C TRP A 226 -1.43 -6.10 7.08
N TYR A 227 -1.22 -6.89 8.13
CA TYR A 227 -0.29 -6.53 9.20
C TYR A 227 1.17 -6.66 8.77
N CYS A 228 2.03 -5.81 9.34
CA CYS A 228 3.47 -5.90 9.13
C CYS A 228 4.04 -7.22 9.68
N SER A 229 5.20 -7.66 9.16
CA SER A 229 5.94 -8.77 9.75
C SER A 229 6.22 -8.54 11.24
N GLY A 230 5.84 -9.51 12.07
CA GLY A 230 5.97 -9.45 13.53
C GLY A 230 5.11 -8.39 14.23
N CYS A 231 4.03 -7.93 13.60
CA CYS A 231 3.12 -6.96 14.20
C CYS A 231 2.43 -7.53 15.46
N PRO A 232 2.38 -6.78 16.59
CA PRO A 232 1.64 -7.20 17.78
C PRO A 232 0.14 -7.45 17.51
N HIS A 233 -0.44 -6.77 16.52
CA HIS A 233 -1.84 -6.95 16.16
C HIS A 233 -2.18 -8.31 15.55
N ASN A 234 -1.17 -9.08 15.10
CA ASN A 234 -1.38 -10.45 14.64
C ASN A 234 -2.01 -11.31 15.74
N SER A 235 -1.58 -11.17 17.00
CA SER A 235 -2.20 -11.84 18.15
C SER A 235 -3.23 -10.94 18.83
N SER A 236 -2.95 -9.64 19.00
CA SER A 236 -3.77 -8.78 19.85
C SER A 236 -5.17 -8.51 19.32
N THR A 237 -5.43 -8.67 18.01
CA THR A 237 -6.79 -8.50 17.45
C THR A 237 -7.57 -9.80 17.32
N VAL A 238 -6.98 -10.95 17.67
CA VAL A 238 -7.72 -12.20 17.88
C VAL A 238 -8.52 -12.09 19.18
N ALA A 239 -9.74 -12.62 19.18
CA ALA A 239 -10.65 -12.63 20.33
C ALA A 239 -11.09 -14.08 20.64
N PRO A 240 -11.61 -14.35 21.84
CA PRO A 240 -12.19 -15.66 22.16
C PRO A 240 -13.28 -16.05 21.16
N GLU A 241 -13.41 -17.35 20.88
CA GLU A 241 -14.40 -17.87 19.94
C GLU A 241 -15.82 -17.39 20.28
N GLY A 242 -16.60 -17.06 19.25
CA GLY A 242 -17.97 -16.53 19.40
C GLY A 242 -18.06 -15.06 19.84
N SER A 243 -16.94 -14.40 20.15
CA SER A 243 -16.95 -13.00 20.60
C SER A 243 -17.18 -12.02 19.47
N THR A 244 -18.04 -11.02 19.67
CA THR A 244 -18.24 -9.92 18.72
C THR A 244 -17.19 -8.84 18.92
N VAL A 245 -16.53 -8.40 17.84
CA VAL A 245 -15.47 -7.39 17.90
C VAL A 245 -15.83 -6.18 17.05
N SER A 246 -15.51 -4.99 17.55
CA SER A 246 -15.55 -3.71 16.84
C SER A 246 -14.13 -3.16 16.70
N ALA A 247 -13.87 -2.42 15.62
CA ALA A 247 -12.58 -1.81 15.36
C ALA A 247 -12.65 -0.28 15.36
N GLY A 248 -11.65 0.36 15.96
CA GLY A 248 -11.35 1.76 15.73
C GLY A 248 -10.66 2.00 14.39
N ILE A 249 -10.60 3.27 13.99
CA ILE A 249 -9.81 3.67 12.83
C ILE A 249 -8.32 3.43 13.12
N GLY A 250 -7.62 2.76 12.21
CA GLY A 250 -6.23 2.38 12.40
C GLY A 250 -5.91 1.00 11.86
N CYS A 251 -4.79 0.42 12.28
CA CYS A 251 -4.41 -0.93 11.87
C CYS A 251 -5.49 -1.97 12.23
N HIS A 252 -6.27 -1.72 13.28
CA HIS A 252 -7.37 -2.57 13.75
C HIS A 252 -8.50 -2.71 12.72
N THR A 253 -8.69 -1.72 11.84
CA THR A 253 -9.68 -1.81 10.75
C THR A 253 -9.32 -2.95 9.78
N MET A 254 -8.04 -3.31 9.63
CA MET A 254 -7.62 -4.40 8.76
C MET A 254 -8.09 -5.78 9.28
N ALA A 255 -8.34 -5.92 10.59
CA ALA A 255 -8.84 -7.16 11.17
C ALA A 255 -10.21 -7.59 10.60
N MET A 256 -10.99 -6.63 10.08
CA MET A 256 -12.27 -6.90 9.42
C MET A 256 -12.16 -7.86 8.23
N TRP A 257 -10.98 -7.93 7.58
CA TRP A 257 -10.80 -8.70 6.34
C TRP A 257 -9.94 -9.95 6.60
N MET A 258 -9.71 -10.29 7.88
CA MET A 258 -8.85 -11.37 8.37
C MET A 258 -9.62 -12.47 9.14
N ASP A 259 -10.94 -12.52 8.99
CA ASP A 259 -11.80 -13.51 9.66
C ASP A 259 -11.68 -13.51 11.20
N ARG A 260 -11.75 -12.31 11.80
CA ARG A 260 -11.59 -12.09 13.26
C ARG A 260 -12.89 -11.68 13.97
N ASN A 261 -14.04 -11.97 13.35
CA ASN A 261 -15.37 -11.56 13.79
C ASN A 261 -15.49 -10.06 14.13
N VAL A 262 -14.80 -9.23 13.35
CA VAL A 262 -14.86 -7.77 13.48
C VAL A 262 -15.97 -7.25 12.58
N VAL A 263 -17.09 -6.84 13.18
CA VAL A 263 -18.35 -6.56 12.47
C VAL A 263 -18.67 -5.07 12.36
N MET A 264 -17.92 -4.21 13.05
CA MET A 264 -18.18 -2.77 13.13
C MET A 264 -16.88 -1.95 13.04
N GLY A 265 -16.98 -0.77 12.42
CA GLY A 265 -15.92 0.22 12.36
C GLY A 265 -16.49 1.62 12.55
N THR A 266 -15.77 2.48 13.27
CA THR A 266 -16.19 3.85 13.52
C THR A 266 -15.03 4.85 13.40
N HIS A 267 -15.36 6.13 13.44
CA HIS A 267 -14.41 7.23 13.39
C HIS A 267 -13.69 7.40 14.74
N MET A 268 -12.53 8.06 14.70
CA MET A 268 -11.71 8.32 15.87
C MET A 268 -12.49 9.06 16.96
N GLY A 269 -12.53 8.50 18.16
CA GLY A 269 -13.19 9.06 19.34
C GLY A 269 -14.59 8.53 19.60
N ALA A 270 -15.19 7.78 18.68
CA ALA A 270 -16.51 7.17 18.87
C ALA A 270 -16.43 5.66 19.15
N GLU A 271 -15.23 5.08 19.19
CA GLU A 271 -15.04 3.65 19.44
C GLU A 271 -15.72 3.19 20.71
N GLY A 272 -16.54 2.15 20.59
CA GLY A 272 -17.26 1.50 21.69
C GLY A 272 -18.54 2.23 22.10
N ALA A 273 -18.65 3.55 21.88
CA ALA A 273 -19.81 4.33 22.29
C ALA A 273 -21.10 3.91 21.57
N GLN A 274 -21.01 3.40 20.34
CA GLN A 274 -22.17 2.85 19.62
C GLN A 274 -22.85 1.70 20.38
N TRP A 275 -22.08 0.94 21.17
CA TRP A 275 -22.61 -0.17 21.96
C TRP A 275 -23.62 0.27 23.01
N ILE A 276 -23.46 1.49 23.55
CA ILE A 276 -24.36 2.05 24.56
C ILE A 276 -25.81 2.08 24.05
N GLY A 277 -26.00 2.48 22.78
CA GLY A 277 -27.31 2.52 22.15
C GLY A 277 -27.78 1.17 21.63
N MET A 278 -26.86 0.24 21.33
CA MET A 278 -27.18 -1.07 20.73
C MET A 278 -27.48 -2.16 21.76
N ALA A 279 -26.75 -2.17 22.89
CA ALA A 279 -26.81 -3.22 23.89
C ALA A 279 -28.23 -3.57 24.37
N PRO A 280 -29.16 -2.61 24.56
CA PRO A 280 -30.53 -2.93 24.97
C PRO A 280 -31.40 -3.64 23.91
N PHE A 281 -30.95 -3.69 22.65
CA PHE A 281 -31.74 -4.16 21.51
C PHE A 281 -31.14 -5.39 20.82
N THR A 282 -30.24 -6.11 21.50
CA THR A 282 -29.59 -7.32 20.98
C THR A 282 -29.44 -8.37 22.08
N GLU A 283 -29.36 -9.64 21.67
CA GLU A 283 -29.06 -10.77 22.56
C GLU A 283 -27.55 -10.89 22.87
N THR A 284 -26.71 -10.12 22.16
CA THR A 284 -25.25 -10.09 22.41
C THR A 284 -24.97 -9.44 23.76
N GLY A 285 -24.51 -10.21 24.74
CA GLY A 285 -24.30 -9.73 26.11
C GLY A 285 -23.03 -8.91 26.34
N HIS A 286 -22.07 -8.94 25.42
CA HIS A 286 -20.76 -8.30 25.53
C HIS A 286 -20.12 -8.13 24.15
N ILE A 287 -19.30 -7.07 23.98
CA ILE A 287 -18.43 -6.91 22.81
C ILE A 287 -17.00 -6.54 23.20
N PHE A 288 -16.04 -6.82 22.32
CA PHE A 288 -14.69 -6.24 22.37
C PHE A 288 -14.58 -5.03 21.44
N GLN A 289 -13.87 -3.98 21.88
CA GLN A 289 -13.57 -2.80 21.05
C GLN A 289 -12.05 -2.61 20.94
N ASN A 290 -11.47 -2.84 19.76
CA ASN A 290 -10.07 -2.51 19.50
C ASN A 290 -9.90 -0.98 19.36
N MET A 291 -8.92 -0.42 20.06
CA MET A 291 -8.58 1.01 20.03
C MET A 291 -7.06 1.17 20.17
N GLY A 292 -6.46 2.12 19.45
CA GLY A 292 -5.06 2.48 19.61
C GLY A 292 -4.84 3.50 20.72
N ASP A 293 -3.64 3.53 21.29
CA ASP A 293 -3.17 4.55 22.24
C ASP A 293 -3.24 5.99 21.67
N GLY A 294 -2.94 6.16 20.38
CA GLY A 294 -3.12 7.46 19.71
C GLY A 294 -4.57 7.95 19.70
N THR A 295 -5.52 7.04 19.50
CA THR A 295 -6.96 7.39 19.58
C THR A 295 -7.38 7.67 21.02
N TYR A 296 -6.91 6.86 21.97
CA TYR A 296 -7.18 7.07 23.39
C TYR A 296 -6.73 8.47 23.85
N ALA A 297 -5.51 8.89 23.47
CA ALA A 297 -4.97 10.21 23.78
C ALA A 297 -5.72 11.35 23.08
N HIS A 298 -6.21 11.15 21.86
CA HIS A 298 -6.92 12.18 21.10
C HIS A 298 -8.33 12.44 21.66
N SER A 299 -9.18 11.41 21.71
CA SER A 299 -10.58 11.56 22.15
C SER A 299 -11.24 10.26 22.60
N GLY A 300 -10.60 9.10 22.41
CA GLY A 300 -11.16 7.79 22.75
C GLY A 300 -11.34 7.58 24.26
N SER A 301 -10.55 8.25 25.10
CA SER A 301 -10.74 8.25 26.56
C SER A 301 -12.15 8.72 26.98
N LEU A 302 -12.74 9.67 26.26
CA LEU A 302 -14.09 10.16 26.51
C LEU A 302 -15.15 9.10 26.19
N ALA A 303 -14.94 8.29 25.15
CA ALA A 303 -15.84 7.18 24.80
C ALA A 303 -15.81 6.07 25.86
N ILE A 304 -14.63 5.72 26.37
CA ILE A 304 -14.48 4.73 27.45
C ILE A 304 -15.16 5.23 28.73
N ARG A 305 -14.93 6.50 29.09
CA ARG A 305 -15.59 7.13 30.24
C ARG A 305 -17.11 7.08 30.11
N TYR A 306 -17.66 7.37 28.93
CA TYR A 306 -19.10 7.32 28.73
C TYR A 306 -19.66 5.89 28.85
N ALA A 307 -19.00 4.91 28.23
CA ALA A 307 -19.37 3.50 28.36
C ALA A 307 -19.33 3.00 29.81
N ALA A 308 -18.28 3.38 30.56
CA ALA A 308 -18.16 3.04 31.98
C ALA A 308 -19.31 3.64 32.81
N SER A 309 -19.70 4.89 32.52
CA SER A 309 -20.80 5.56 33.23
C SER A 309 -22.19 4.97 32.96
N THR A 310 -22.37 4.31 31.82
CA THR A 310 -23.63 3.63 31.46
C THR A 310 -23.67 2.17 31.89
N ASN A 311 -22.57 1.66 32.47
CA ASN A 311 -22.44 0.30 32.99
C ASN A 311 -22.74 -0.78 31.94
N VAL A 312 -22.48 -0.50 30.66
CA VAL A 312 -22.61 -1.50 29.59
C VAL A 312 -21.44 -2.49 29.64
N ASN A 313 -21.74 -3.74 29.28
CA ASN A 313 -20.75 -4.82 29.23
C ASN A 313 -19.92 -4.71 27.94
N ILE A 314 -18.68 -4.24 28.08
CA ILE A 314 -17.76 -4.04 26.96
C ILE A 314 -16.32 -4.13 27.46
N THR A 315 -15.45 -4.77 26.69
CA THR A 315 -14.01 -4.75 26.93
C THR A 315 -13.30 -3.93 25.86
N PHE A 316 -12.67 -2.83 26.25
CA PHE A 316 -11.78 -2.09 25.36
C PHE A 316 -10.41 -2.75 25.31
N LYS A 317 -9.92 -3.03 24.11
CA LYS A 317 -8.57 -3.53 23.86
C LYS A 317 -7.73 -2.33 23.43
N LEU A 318 -7.07 -1.69 24.40
CA LEU A 318 -6.15 -0.58 24.19
C LEU A 318 -4.79 -1.14 23.74
N LEU A 319 -4.53 -1.06 22.45
CA LEU A 319 -3.33 -1.60 21.83
C LEU A 319 -2.27 -0.49 21.76
N VAL A 320 -1.39 -0.47 22.77
CA VAL A 320 -0.36 0.54 22.99
C VAL A 320 0.89 0.17 22.18
N ASN A 321 1.17 0.95 21.15
CA ASN A 321 2.31 0.73 20.25
C ASN A 321 3.25 1.95 20.13
N ALA A 322 2.97 2.99 20.94
CA ALA A 322 3.66 4.25 21.11
C ALA A 322 3.66 5.19 19.88
N HIS A 323 2.95 4.85 18.80
CA HIS A 323 3.03 5.57 17.54
C HIS A 323 1.68 5.67 16.84
N THR A 324 1.43 6.79 16.16
CA THR A 324 0.34 6.84 15.15
C THR A 324 0.76 6.04 13.92
N SER A 325 0.61 4.72 14.03
CA SER A 325 1.34 3.78 13.18
C SER A 325 0.93 3.83 11.71
N MET A 326 -0.30 4.23 11.35
CA MET A 326 -0.67 4.34 9.93
C MET A 326 -0.13 5.61 9.24
N THR A 327 0.24 6.65 10.00
CA THR A 327 0.60 7.99 9.47
C THR A 327 2.10 8.19 9.22
N GLY A 328 2.86 7.08 9.20
CA GLY A 328 4.33 7.11 9.10
C GLY A 328 5.04 6.90 10.44
N GLY A 329 4.28 6.68 11.52
CA GLY A 329 4.81 6.56 12.87
C GLY A 329 5.04 7.89 13.56
N GLN A 330 4.10 8.83 13.43
CA GLN A 330 4.22 10.13 14.10
C GLN A 330 4.05 9.95 15.61
N ALA A 331 4.69 10.82 16.38
CA ALA A 331 4.55 10.85 17.83
C ALA A 331 3.09 11.14 18.23
N ILE A 332 2.63 10.52 19.31
CA ILE A 332 1.28 10.74 19.83
C ILE A 332 1.29 12.02 20.68
N GLN A 333 0.56 13.04 20.23
CA GLN A 333 0.31 14.22 21.05
C GLN A 333 -0.58 13.83 22.23
N GLY A 334 -0.13 14.06 23.46
CA GLY A 334 -0.82 13.61 24.67
C GLY A 334 -0.57 12.15 25.03
N ALA A 335 0.53 11.56 24.58
CA ALA A 335 0.94 10.22 25.01
C ALA A 335 1.03 10.12 26.54
N HIS A 336 0.50 9.04 27.11
CA HIS A 336 0.56 8.74 28.53
C HIS A 336 1.30 7.43 28.78
N PRO A 337 2.19 7.35 29.79
CA PRO A 337 2.69 6.07 30.25
C PRO A 337 1.54 5.14 30.67
N VAL A 338 1.71 3.83 30.47
CA VAL A 338 0.67 2.83 30.80
C VAL A 338 0.17 2.96 32.24
N ALA A 339 1.06 3.23 33.21
CA ALA A 339 0.67 3.44 34.61
C ALA A 339 -0.34 4.59 34.77
N ASN A 340 -0.15 5.70 34.05
CA ASN A 340 -1.07 6.84 34.10
C ASN A 340 -2.40 6.52 33.39
N MET A 341 -2.36 5.73 32.30
CA MET A 341 -3.57 5.26 31.64
C MET A 341 -4.40 4.39 32.59
N VAL A 342 -3.77 3.48 33.33
CA VAL A 342 -4.44 2.64 34.34
C VAL A 342 -5.14 3.50 35.38
N SER A 343 -4.44 4.47 35.97
CA SER A 343 -5.02 5.40 36.95
C SER A 343 -6.20 6.18 36.40
N ASP A 344 -6.07 6.76 35.20
CA ASP A 344 -7.14 7.53 34.57
C ASP A 344 -8.39 6.66 34.29
N LEU A 345 -8.19 5.46 33.72
CA LEU A 345 -9.29 4.56 33.38
C LEU A 345 -10.07 4.11 34.63
N LEU A 346 -9.36 3.75 35.70
CA LEU A 346 -9.99 3.39 36.98
C LEU A 346 -10.74 4.57 37.59
N ALA A 347 -10.16 5.77 37.58
CA ALA A 347 -10.81 6.98 38.07
C ALA A 347 -12.09 7.32 37.27
N ASN A 348 -12.15 6.95 36.00
CA ASN A 348 -13.32 7.12 35.13
C ASN A 348 -14.32 5.96 35.18
N GLY A 349 -14.16 5.02 36.11
CA GLY A 349 -15.16 4.00 36.42
C GLY A 349 -15.00 2.66 35.70
N VAL A 350 -13.88 2.43 35.00
CA VAL A 350 -13.54 1.09 34.47
C VAL A 350 -13.45 0.10 35.63
N ARG A 351 -14.09 -1.07 35.46
CA ARG A 351 -14.26 -2.07 36.53
C ARG A 351 -13.04 -2.93 36.76
N ARG A 352 -12.33 -3.29 35.70
CA ARG A 352 -11.15 -4.14 35.75
C ARG A 352 -10.22 -3.83 34.58
N ILE A 353 -8.92 -3.88 34.87
CA ILE A 353 -7.86 -3.71 33.88
C ILE A 353 -6.88 -4.88 33.99
N ILE A 354 -6.46 -5.43 32.86
CA ILE A 354 -5.30 -6.32 32.76
C ILE A 354 -4.32 -5.69 31.76
N VAL A 355 -3.04 -5.65 32.10
CA VAL A 355 -1.96 -5.26 31.18
C VAL A 355 -1.33 -6.53 30.62
N THR A 356 -1.08 -6.57 29.32
CA THR A 356 -0.31 -7.64 28.66
C THR A 356 0.87 -7.05 27.92
N THR A 357 2.01 -7.75 27.94
CA THR A 357 3.23 -7.34 27.22
C THR A 357 4.09 -8.56 26.90
N ASP A 358 4.99 -8.47 25.92
CA ASP A 358 6.03 -9.48 25.68
C ASP A 358 7.17 -9.41 26.69
N GLU A 359 7.27 -8.33 27.47
CA GLU A 359 8.34 -8.15 28.45
C GLU A 359 7.78 -7.77 29.83
N PRO A 360 7.13 -8.69 30.58
CA PRO A 360 6.56 -8.38 31.90
C PRO A 360 7.56 -7.79 32.90
N GLY A 361 8.85 -8.11 32.74
CA GLY A 361 9.94 -7.54 33.53
C GLY A 361 10.04 -6.01 33.46
N LYS A 362 9.53 -5.35 32.41
CA LYS A 362 9.46 -3.88 32.30
C LYS A 362 8.63 -3.24 33.41
N TYR A 363 7.74 -4.00 34.02
CA TYR A 363 6.87 -3.54 35.11
C TYR A 363 7.42 -3.91 36.50
N ALA A 364 8.61 -4.51 36.59
CA ALA A 364 9.25 -4.76 37.87
C ALA A 364 9.53 -3.43 38.60
N GLY A 365 8.92 -3.24 39.76
CA GLY A 365 9.01 -2.00 40.54
C GLY A 365 8.09 -0.87 40.05
N VAL A 366 7.27 -1.09 39.02
CA VAL A 366 6.24 -0.14 38.56
C VAL A 366 4.94 -0.40 39.34
N ARG A 367 4.45 0.61 40.05
CA ARG A 367 3.17 0.50 40.78
C ARG A 367 2.00 0.80 39.84
N LEU A 368 1.13 -0.20 39.62
CA LEU A 368 -0.15 -0.02 38.93
C LEU A 368 -1.30 0.02 39.94
N GLU A 369 -2.26 0.91 39.74
CA GLU A 369 -3.42 1.06 40.63
C GLU A 369 -4.46 -0.05 40.44
N GLY A 370 -5.40 -0.16 41.38
CA GLY A 370 -6.54 -1.08 41.28
C GLY A 370 -6.20 -2.56 41.27
N HIS A 371 -5.03 -2.96 41.81
CA HIS A 371 -4.50 -4.33 41.72
C HIS A 371 -4.38 -4.83 40.27
N THR A 372 -4.10 -3.93 39.33
CA THR A 372 -3.93 -4.27 37.92
C THR A 372 -2.76 -5.23 37.73
N GLU A 373 -3.05 -6.39 37.14
CA GLU A 373 -2.07 -7.43 36.87
C GLU A 373 -1.35 -7.19 35.54
N VAL A 374 -0.09 -7.62 35.47
CA VAL A 374 0.71 -7.60 34.23
C VAL A 374 1.00 -9.04 33.83
N TRP A 375 0.46 -9.45 32.68
CA TRP A 375 0.60 -10.81 32.16
C TRP A 375 1.47 -10.82 30.92
N HIS A 376 2.09 -11.97 30.63
CA HIS A 376 2.76 -12.18 29.35
C HIS A 376 1.72 -12.23 28.22
N ARG A 377 2.06 -11.71 27.03
CA ARG A 377 1.16 -11.66 25.86
C ARG A 377 0.61 -13.03 25.42
N ASP A 378 1.24 -14.13 25.81
CA ASP A 378 0.76 -15.48 25.48
C ASP A 378 -0.56 -15.83 26.18
N ARG A 379 -0.92 -15.08 27.22
CA ARG A 379 -2.19 -15.21 27.94
C ARG A 379 -3.25 -14.22 27.45
N LEU A 380 -3.11 -13.68 26.23
CA LEU A 380 -4.04 -12.69 25.67
C LEU A 380 -5.49 -13.18 25.58
N ILE A 381 -5.73 -14.43 25.20
CA ILE A 381 -7.10 -14.99 25.12
C ILE A 381 -7.68 -15.19 26.51
N GLU A 382 -6.88 -15.68 27.45
CA GLU A 382 -7.26 -15.85 28.85
C GLU A 382 -7.64 -14.50 29.50
N ALA A 383 -6.80 -13.47 29.31
CA ALA A 383 -7.07 -12.12 29.81
C ALA A 383 -8.37 -11.55 29.22
N GLN A 384 -8.61 -11.76 27.92
CA GLN A 384 -9.85 -11.34 27.27
C GLN A 384 -11.07 -12.05 27.85
N THR A 385 -11.01 -13.36 28.06
CA THR A 385 -12.10 -14.14 28.67
C THR A 385 -12.42 -13.67 30.08
N GLU A 386 -11.39 -13.43 30.90
CA GLU A 386 -11.57 -12.93 32.26
C GLU A 386 -12.19 -11.52 32.32
N LEU A 387 -11.75 -10.64 31.43
CA LEU A 387 -12.29 -9.28 31.34
C LEU A 387 -13.72 -9.25 30.80
N ALA A 388 -14.06 -10.14 29.86
CA ALA A 388 -15.41 -10.26 29.31
C ALA A 388 -16.41 -10.85 30.31
N ALA A 389 -15.95 -11.73 31.20
CA ALA A 389 -16.77 -12.29 32.28
C ALA A 389 -17.08 -11.28 33.40
N THR A 390 -16.38 -10.14 33.45
CA THR A 390 -16.57 -9.10 34.46
C THR A 390 -17.69 -8.14 34.01
N PRO A 391 -18.80 -8.00 34.75
CA PRO A 391 -19.86 -7.06 34.40
C PRO A 391 -19.39 -5.60 34.36
N GLY A 392 -19.94 -4.83 33.41
CA GLY A 392 -19.59 -3.44 33.15
C GLY A 392 -18.44 -3.26 32.15
N THR A 393 -17.87 -2.05 32.14
CA THR A 393 -16.78 -1.71 31.22
C THR A 393 -15.43 -2.15 31.77
N THR A 394 -14.68 -2.95 31.01
CA THR A 394 -13.33 -3.42 31.34
C THR A 394 -12.32 -3.02 30.26
N VAL A 395 -11.03 -3.07 30.59
CA VAL A 395 -9.95 -2.71 29.65
C VAL A 395 -8.83 -3.73 29.65
N LEU A 396 -8.44 -4.19 28.46
CA LEU A 396 -7.18 -4.86 28.21
C LEU A 396 -6.20 -3.84 27.64
N ILE A 397 -5.12 -3.54 28.35
CA ILE A 397 -4.00 -2.76 27.81
C ILE A 397 -2.97 -3.74 27.26
N HIS A 398 -2.68 -3.69 25.97
CA HIS A 398 -1.65 -4.50 25.34
C HIS A 398 -0.47 -3.60 24.96
N ASP A 399 0.58 -3.64 25.76
CA ASP A 399 1.80 -2.83 25.64
C ASP A 399 2.86 -3.57 24.84
N GLN A 400 2.93 -3.25 23.54
CA GLN A 400 3.94 -3.76 22.63
C GLN A 400 4.15 -2.81 21.45
N GLU A 401 5.41 -2.39 21.24
CA GLU A 401 5.79 -1.40 20.24
C GLU A 401 5.42 -1.80 18.79
N CYS A 402 5.13 -0.79 17.96
CA CYS A 402 4.88 -0.98 16.54
C CYS A 402 6.07 -1.68 15.85
N ALA A 403 5.83 -2.85 15.26
CA ALA A 403 6.87 -3.64 14.58
C ALA A 403 7.60 -2.89 13.46
N ALA A 404 6.90 -2.00 12.73
CA ALA A 404 7.51 -1.23 11.65
C ALA A 404 8.46 -0.14 12.19
N GLU A 405 8.12 0.51 13.30
CA GLU A 405 9.00 1.49 13.97
C GLU A 405 10.16 0.79 14.67
N LEU A 406 9.90 -0.31 15.38
CA LEU A 406 10.95 -1.09 16.04
C LEU A 406 12.02 -1.54 15.05
N ARG A 407 11.62 -2.05 13.87
CA ARG A 407 12.56 -2.38 12.77
C ARG A 407 13.35 -1.16 12.31
N ARG A 408 12.70 0.01 12.16
CA ARG A 408 13.37 1.26 11.77
C ARG A 408 14.37 1.70 12.84
N ALA A 409 13.99 1.68 14.11
CA ALA A 409 14.86 2.01 15.24
C ALA A 409 16.08 1.09 15.26
N ARG A 410 15.88 -0.23 15.13
CA ARG A 410 16.96 -1.23 15.01
C ARG A 410 17.90 -0.94 13.84
N SER A 411 17.36 -0.67 12.65
CA SER A 411 18.18 -0.32 11.46
C SER A 411 19.02 0.94 11.65
N ARG A 412 18.57 1.87 12.52
CA ARG A 412 19.27 3.11 12.89
C ARG A 412 20.14 2.95 14.14
N GLY A 413 20.23 1.75 14.72
CA GLY A 413 20.97 1.48 15.95
C GLY A 413 20.38 2.12 17.21
N LYS A 414 19.09 2.47 17.20
CA LYS A 414 18.36 3.09 18.32
C LYS A 414 17.58 2.12 19.19
N ALA A 415 17.52 0.84 18.80
CA ALA A 415 16.87 -0.23 19.56
C ALA A 415 17.72 -1.50 19.49
N GLU A 416 17.55 -2.38 20.47
CA GLU A 416 18.25 -3.66 20.54
C GLU A 416 17.79 -4.58 19.40
N GLU A 417 18.75 -5.19 18.71
CA GLU A 417 18.51 -6.20 17.68
C GLU A 417 18.80 -7.57 18.29
N PRO A 418 17.82 -8.50 18.34
CA PRO A 418 18.06 -9.86 18.75
C PRO A 418 19.17 -10.49 17.92
N VAL A 419 20.12 -11.16 18.56
CA VAL A 419 21.22 -11.86 17.89
C VAL A 419 20.68 -13.04 17.09
N GLU A 420 19.76 -13.79 17.70
CA GLU A 420 19.12 -14.95 17.09
C GLU A 420 18.35 -14.60 15.82
N VAL A 421 18.34 -15.54 14.88
CA VAL A 421 17.56 -15.50 13.65
C VAL A 421 16.82 -16.82 13.47
N THR A 422 15.64 -16.76 12.87
CA THR A 422 14.84 -17.95 12.59
C THR A 422 14.94 -18.32 11.13
N VAL A 423 15.18 -19.60 10.85
CA VAL A 423 15.25 -20.19 9.52
C VAL A 423 14.30 -21.39 9.44
N ILE A 424 13.78 -21.68 8.26
CA ILE A 424 13.05 -22.91 8.00
C ILE A 424 13.92 -23.77 7.09
N ASN A 425 14.22 -25.00 7.52
CA ASN A 425 14.80 -26.00 6.64
C ASN A 425 13.74 -26.45 5.64
N GLU A 426 13.84 -25.95 4.40
CA GLU A 426 12.89 -26.22 3.32
C GLU A 426 12.78 -27.71 2.97
N ARG A 427 13.80 -28.51 3.30
CA ARG A 427 13.79 -29.97 3.13
C ARG A 427 12.94 -30.70 4.16
N VAL A 428 12.83 -30.16 5.37
CA VAL A 428 11.99 -30.69 6.44
C VAL A 428 10.57 -30.12 6.36
N CYS A 429 10.41 -28.91 5.84
CA CYS A 429 9.11 -28.29 5.68
C CYS A 429 8.19 -29.15 4.79
N GLU A 430 6.93 -29.33 5.18
CA GLU A 430 5.92 -30.02 4.35
C GLU A 430 4.95 -29.03 3.66
N GLY A 431 5.16 -27.72 3.81
CA GLY A 431 4.27 -26.71 3.25
C GLY A 431 2.83 -26.81 3.80
N CYS A 432 2.68 -27.26 5.05
CA CYS A 432 1.37 -27.48 5.66
C CYS A 432 0.57 -26.19 5.90
N GLY A 433 1.23 -25.03 6.02
CA GLY A 433 0.59 -23.73 6.20
C GLY A 433 0.32 -23.30 7.64
N ASP A 434 0.43 -24.20 8.64
CA ASP A 434 0.10 -23.91 10.05
C ASP A 434 0.86 -22.68 10.60
N CYS A 435 2.14 -22.55 10.26
CA CYS A 435 2.94 -21.39 10.66
C CYS A 435 2.40 -20.06 10.11
N GLY A 436 1.83 -20.05 8.89
CA GLY A 436 1.20 -18.87 8.30
C GLY A 436 -0.14 -18.56 8.93
N GLU A 437 -0.96 -19.59 9.17
CA GLU A 437 -2.26 -19.48 9.84
C GLU A 437 -2.11 -18.94 11.27
N LYS A 438 -1.18 -19.49 12.06
CA LYS A 438 -0.97 -19.06 13.46
C LYS A 438 -0.29 -17.71 13.59
N SER A 439 0.75 -17.44 12.79
CA SER A 439 1.54 -16.21 12.96
C SER A 439 0.95 -15.02 12.22
N ASN A 440 0.21 -15.27 11.15
CA ASN A 440 -0.28 -14.26 10.22
C ASN A 440 0.83 -13.30 9.71
N CYS A 441 2.08 -13.78 9.69
CA CYS A 441 3.27 -12.95 9.52
C CYS A 441 3.71 -12.88 8.05
N MET A 442 3.84 -11.66 7.52
CA MET A 442 4.27 -11.41 6.13
C MET A 442 5.69 -11.88 5.78
N SER A 443 6.49 -12.30 6.77
CA SER A 443 7.82 -12.90 6.52
C SER A 443 7.78 -14.42 6.42
N VAL A 444 6.64 -15.07 6.66
CA VAL A 444 6.48 -16.52 6.51
C VAL A 444 5.98 -16.79 5.09
N GLU A 445 6.90 -16.78 4.13
CA GLU A 445 6.56 -16.78 2.70
C GLU A 445 6.51 -18.20 2.13
N PRO A 446 5.53 -18.52 1.27
CA PRO A 446 5.59 -19.73 0.47
C PRO A 446 6.74 -19.65 -0.55
N VAL A 447 7.41 -20.78 -0.79
CA VAL A 447 8.49 -20.92 -1.78
C VAL A 447 8.31 -22.23 -2.55
N ASP A 448 8.52 -22.19 -3.87
CA ASP A 448 8.49 -23.38 -4.72
C ASP A 448 9.88 -24.03 -4.73
N THR A 449 9.95 -25.33 -4.43
CA THR A 449 11.20 -26.12 -4.41
C THR A 449 11.06 -27.38 -5.27
N GLU A 450 12.17 -28.08 -5.53
CA GLU A 450 12.16 -29.40 -6.19
C GLU A 450 11.27 -30.43 -5.45
N PHE A 451 11.10 -30.27 -4.13
CA PHE A 451 10.29 -31.14 -3.29
C PHE A 451 8.84 -30.64 -3.12
N GLY A 452 8.42 -29.69 -3.95
CA GLY A 452 7.09 -29.06 -3.93
C GLY A 452 7.09 -27.73 -3.20
N ARG A 453 5.89 -27.21 -2.91
CA ARG A 453 5.73 -25.95 -2.17
C ARG A 453 6.15 -26.12 -0.71
N LYS A 454 7.02 -25.23 -0.25
CA LYS A 454 7.54 -25.13 1.10
C LYS A 454 7.28 -23.73 1.65
N THR A 455 7.79 -23.48 2.85
CA THR A 455 7.73 -22.18 3.51
C THR A 455 9.15 -21.76 3.89
N ARG A 456 9.44 -20.46 3.78
CA ARG A 456 10.70 -19.85 4.21
C ARG A 456 10.46 -18.63 5.08
N ILE A 457 11.47 -18.24 5.85
CA ILE A 457 11.49 -16.93 6.53
C ILE A 457 12.20 -15.92 5.65
N HIS A 458 11.48 -14.89 5.21
CA HIS A 458 12.06 -13.78 4.47
C HIS A 458 12.89 -12.88 5.40
N GLN A 459 14.20 -13.14 5.44
CA GLN A 459 15.14 -12.54 6.40
C GLN A 459 15.15 -11.01 6.35
N SER A 460 15.07 -10.42 5.15
CA SER A 460 15.13 -8.96 4.97
C SER A 460 13.93 -8.23 5.59
N SER A 461 12.76 -8.87 5.68
CA SER A 461 11.54 -8.27 6.24
C SER A 461 11.24 -8.74 7.67
N CYS A 462 11.86 -9.83 8.14
CA CYS A 462 11.63 -10.40 9.47
C CYS A 462 11.91 -9.37 10.57
N ASN A 463 10.98 -9.27 11.53
CA ASN A 463 11.13 -8.39 12.70
C ASN A 463 11.58 -9.12 13.97
N LYS A 464 11.94 -10.42 13.86
CA LYS A 464 12.47 -11.23 14.96
C LYS A 464 11.60 -11.19 16.22
N ASP A 465 10.28 -11.31 16.06
CA ASP A 465 9.33 -11.41 17.18
C ASP A 465 9.11 -12.87 17.65
N PHE A 466 9.62 -13.83 16.87
CA PHE A 466 9.60 -15.28 17.10
C PHE A 466 8.22 -15.93 17.29
N SER A 467 7.11 -15.23 17.05
CA SER A 467 5.77 -15.80 17.22
C SER A 467 5.50 -16.98 16.28
N CYS A 468 6.13 -17.01 15.10
CA CYS A 468 6.03 -18.13 14.15
C CYS A 468 6.60 -19.46 14.70
N VAL A 469 7.58 -19.42 15.61
CA VAL A 469 8.20 -20.61 16.21
C VAL A 469 7.21 -21.35 17.14
N LYS A 470 6.22 -20.64 17.68
CA LYS A 470 5.19 -21.21 18.57
C LYS A 470 4.26 -22.22 17.88
N GLY A 471 4.37 -22.37 16.56
CA GLY A 471 3.72 -23.46 15.82
C GLY A 471 4.30 -24.85 16.09
N PHE A 472 5.43 -24.96 16.82
CA PHE A 472 6.11 -26.24 17.11
C PHE A 472 6.43 -27.06 15.85
N CYS A 473 6.80 -26.37 14.76
CA CYS A 473 7.10 -27.03 13.50
C CYS A 473 8.55 -27.55 13.49
N PRO A 474 8.81 -28.84 13.19
CA PRO A 474 10.16 -29.43 13.23
C PRO A 474 11.11 -28.88 12.16
N SER A 475 10.60 -28.11 11.19
CA SER A 475 11.42 -27.45 10.17
C SER A 475 12.08 -26.17 10.64
N PHE A 476 11.64 -25.58 11.76
CA PHE A 476 12.19 -24.33 12.27
C PHE A 476 13.53 -24.56 12.99
N LEU A 477 14.48 -23.67 12.72
CA LEU A 477 15.77 -23.59 13.36
C LEU A 477 15.98 -22.16 13.88
N THR A 478 16.51 -22.06 15.10
CA THR A 478 17.00 -20.78 15.64
C THR A 478 18.51 -20.80 15.57
N ILE A 479 19.08 -19.87 14.82
CA ILE A 479 20.52 -19.75 14.61
C ILE A 479 21.01 -18.55 15.40
N THR A 480 22.10 -18.74 16.15
CA THR A 480 22.86 -17.65 16.76
C THR A 480 24.10 -17.43 15.90
N PRO A 481 24.16 -16.39 15.07
CA PRO A 481 25.35 -16.10 14.27
C PRO A 481 26.56 -15.86 15.17
N ASN A 482 27.77 -16.16 14.69
CA ASN A 482 28.97 -15.90 15.45
C ASN A 482 29.15 -14.39 15.66
N ALA A 483 29.64 -14.00 16.83
CA ALA A 483 30.00 -12.60 17.05
C ALA A 483 31.07 -12.20 16.03
N ALA A 484 30.78 -11.18 15.20
CA ALA A 484 31.79 -10.62 14.31
C ALA A 484 33.04 -10.25 15.14
N PRO A 485 34.27 -10.58 14.70
CA PRO A 485 35.48 -10.23 15.43
C PRO A 485 35.45 -8.74 15.78
N ALA A 486 35.62 -8.42 17.06
CA ALA A 486 35.71 -7.05 17.54
C ALA A 486 36.98 -6.41 16.94
N ALA A 487 36.86 -5.82 15.76
CA ALA A 487 37.87 -4.92 15.24
C ALA A 487 37.66 -3.58 15.93
N ASP A 488 38.56 -3.25 16.87
CA ASP A 488 38.59 -1.97 17.56
C ASP A 488 38.42 -0.81 16.56
N GLY A 489 37.35 -0.03 16.74
CA GLY A 489 37.08 1.19 15.97
C GLY A 489 36.36 1.03 14.62
N ALA A 490 36.00 -0.17 14.17
CA ALA A 490 35.25 -0.35 12.92
C ALA A 490 33.74 -0.07 13.12
N LYS A 491 33.20 0.91 12.37
CA LYS A 491 31.75 1.15 12.27
C LYS A 491 31.03 -0.17 11.95
N LYS A 492 29.93 -0.48 12.67
CA LYS A 492 29.05 -1.65 12.41
C LYS A 492 28.92 -1.89 10.91
N LYS A 493 29.33 -3.08 10.41
CA LYS A 493 29.18 -3.45 8.99
C LYS A 493 27.73 -3.19 8.56
N LYS A 494 27.54 -2.34 7.54
CA LYS A 494 26.22 -2.09 6.94
C LYS A 494 25.65 -3.44 6.44
N LYS A 495 24.35 -3.71 6.67
CA LYS A 495 23.65 -4.84 6.05
C LYS A 495 23.70 -4.67 4.51
N GLY A 496 24.10 -5.71 3.79
CA GLY A 496 24.13 -5.75 2.33
C GLY A 496 25.53 -5.54 1.71
N ARG A 497 25.78 -6.23 0.59
CA ARG A 497 26.96 -6.04 -0.26
C ARG A 497 26.68 -4.98 -1.32
N ILE A 498 27.69 -4.25 -1.74
CA ILE A 498 27.59 -3.28 -2.85
C ILE A 498 28.57 -3.73 -3.94
N PRO A 499 28.13 -4.52 -4.93
CA PRO A 499 29.01 -5.00 -5.99
C PRO A 499 29.42 -3.85 -6.92
N ALA A 500 30.72 -3.77 -7.22
CA ALA A 500 31.24 -2.82 -8.19
C ALA A 500 30.77 -3.16 -9.60
N LEU A 501 30.32 -2.16 -10.37
CA LEU A 501 30.00 -2.32 -11.78
C LEU A 501 31.18 -1.82 -12.62
N GLU A 502 31.94 -2.75 -13.20
CA GLU A 502 33.16 -2.46 -13.97
C GLU A 502 32.91 -2.24 -15.47
N ARG A 503 31.64 -2.27 -15.90
CA ARG A 503 31.24 -2.10 -17.30
C ARG A 503 30.68 -0.70 -17.54
N GLU A 504 30.98 -0.17 -18.71
CA GLU A 504 30.48 1.13 -19.15
C GLU A 504 28.96 1.11 -19.33
N LEU A 505 28.31 2.20 -18.91
CA LEU A 505 26.89 2.42 -19.09
C LEU A 505 26.68 3.41 -20.22
N ILE A 506 25.93 2.99 -21.24
CA ILE A 506 25.53 3.86 -22.35
C ILE A 506 24.18 4.53 -22.05
N ASP A 507 23.96 5.69 -22.64
CA ASP A 507 22.66 6.33 -22.57
C ASP A 507 21.63 5.61 -23.46
N PRO A 508 20.37 5.52 -23.01
CA PRO A 508 19.33 4.82 -23.74
C PRO A 508 18.82 5.61 -24.94
N ILE A 509 18.26 4.90 -25.92
CA ILE A 509 17.47 5.51 -26.98
C ILE A 509 16.09 5.84 -26.41
N LYS A 510 15.70 7.12 -26.46
CA LYS A 510 14.40 7.58 -25.98
C LYS A 510 13.26 6.98 -26.82
N LYS A 511 12.29 6.34 -26.17
CA LYS A 511 11.14 5.66 -26.80
C LYS A 511 9.79 6.34 -26.55
N VAL A 512 9.79 7.39 -25.73
CA VAL A 512 8.61 8.15 -25.31
C VAL A 512 8.70 9.59 -25.81
N ASP A 513 7.57 10.19 -26.14
CA ASP A 513 7.46 11.62 -26.45
C ASP A 513 7.07 12.37 -25.18
N ASP A 514 7.88 13.33 -24.75
CA ASP A 514 7.65 14.18 -23.57
C ASP A 514 7.36 15.64 -23.94
N SER A 515 7.17 15.96 -25.23
CA SER A 515 7.07 17.35 -25.73
C SER A 515 5.96 18.15 -25.03
N PHE A 516 4.85 17.49 -24.68
CA PHE A 516 3.72 18.08 -23.97
C PHE A 516 3.63 17.68 -22.49
N GLY A 517 4.68 17.03 -21.97
CA GLY A 517 4.72 16.40 -20.66
C GLY A 517 4.64 14.88 -20.74
N PHE A 518 4.95 14.26 -19.60
CA PHE A 518 5.17 12.82 -19.48
C PHE A 518 4.54 12.29 -18.19
N GLY A 519 3.72 11.25 -18.30
CA GLY A 519 2.99 10.62 -17.20
C GLY A 519 3.55 9.26 -16.80
N ILE A 520 3.86 9.09 -15.51
CA ILE A 520 4.31 7.85 -14.90
C ILE A 520 3.23 7.35 -13.95
N HIS A 521 2.75 6.13 -14.18
CA HIS A 521 1.91 5.40 -13.25
C HIS A 521 2.75 4.32 -12.56
N VAL A 522 2.98 4.48 -11.26
CA VAL A 522 3.86 3.63 -10.46
C VAL A 522 3.02 2.78 -9.52
N MET A 523 3.21 1.45 -9.55
CA MET A 523 2.57 0.55 -8.60
C MET A 523 3.58 -0.23 -7.79
N GLY A 524 3.40 -0.28 -6.47
CA GLY A 524 4.26 -1.05 -5.59
C GLY A 524 3.58 -1.48 -4.31
N ILE A 525 4.37 -1.99 -3.37
CA ILE A 525 3.89 -2.48 -2.08
C ILE A 525 4.25 -1.45 -1.00
N GLY A 526 3.36 -1.27 -0.04
CA GLY A 526 3.61 -0.41 1.12
C GLY A 526 4.93 -0.75 1.81
N GLY A 527 5.72 0.28 2.13
CA GLY A 527 6.97 0.17 2.89
C GLY A 527 8.12 -0.57 2.18
N THR A 528 8.07 -0.74 0.86
CA THR A 528 9.22 -1.19 0.04
C THR A 528 10.02 -0.03 -0.58
N GLY A 529 9.57 1.22 -0.39
CA GLY A 529 10.25 2.42 -0.90
C GLY A 529 9.68 3.00 -2.21
N SER A 530 8.49 2.57 -2.64
CA SER A 530 7.86 3.03 -3.89
C SER A 530 7.66 4.55 -3.93
N VAL A 531 7.15 5.15 -2.84
CA VAL A 531 6.96 6.61 -2.70
C VAL A 531 8.31 7.35 -2.67
N THR A 532 9.35 6.74 -2.11
CA THR A 532 10.69 7.33 -2.08
C THR A 532 11.29 7.45 -3.48
N VAL A 533 11.06 6.46 -4.33
CA VAL A 533 11.44 6.52 -5.75
C VAL A 533 10.69 7.64 -6.48
N VAL A 534 9.39 7.78 -6.22
CA VAL A 534 8.55 8.86 -6.79
C VAL A 534 9.09 10.24 -6.43
N ALA A 535 9.39 10.46 -5.15
CA ALA A 535 10.02 11.70 -4.69
C ALA A 535 11.41 11.93 -5.31
N THR A 536 12.18 10.86 -5.55
CA THR A 536 13.49 10.93 -6.20
C THR A 536 13.36 11.38 -7.66
N LEU A 537 12.44 10.80 -8.42
CA LEU A 537 12.16 11.20 -9.81
C LEU A 537 11.65 12.64 -9.90
N ALA A 538 10.77 13.05 -8.96
CA ALA A 538 10.29 14.41 -8.89
C ALA A 538 11.42 15.42 -8.61
N ASN A 539 12.33 15.08 -7.69
CA ASN A 539 13.50 15.92 -7.40
C ASN A 539 14.46 15.97 -8.60
N ALA A 540 14.67 14.85 -9.31
CA ALA A 540 15.48 14.81 -10.52
C ALA A 540 14.90 15.73 -11.62
N ALA A 541 13.59 15.68 -11.84
CA ALA A 541 12.90 16.60 -12.76
C ALA A 541 13.06 18.08 -12.36
N ARG A 542 12.95 18.38 -11.06
CA ARG A 542 13.18 19.74 -10.52
C ARG A 542 14.61 20.22 -10.77
N LEU A 543 15.62 19.35 -10.63
CA LEU A 543 17.02 19.70 -10.92
C LEU A 543 17.22 20.10 -12.39
N GLU A 544 16.38 19.62 -13.31
CA GLU A 544 16.37 20.00 -14.72
C GLU A 544 15.50 21.22 -15.04
N GLY A 545 14.89 21.85 -14.03
CA GLY A 545 13.97 22.97 -14.21
C GLY A 545 12.60 22.57 -14.77
N LYS A 546 12.26 21.27 -14.78
CA LYS A 546 10.93 20.79 -15.15
C LYS A 546 9.94 20.94 -14.00
N HIS A 547 8.66 21.00 -14.33
CA HIS A 547 7.56 21.03 -13.36
C HIS A 547 7.06 19.62 -13.07
N VAL A 548 6.64 19.40 -11.83
CA VAL A 548 6.11 18.11 -11.39
C VAL A 548 4.81 18.32 -10.63
N ILE A 549 3.83 17.48 -10.92
CA ILE A 549 2.67 17.24 -10.08
C ILE A 549 2.51 15.73 -9.87
N GLY A 550 2.22 15.32 -8.64
CA GLY A 550 2.05 13.91 -8.34
C GLY A 550 1.13 13.65 -7.16
N LEU A 551 0.65 12.42 -7.09
CA LEU A 551 -0.25 11.91 -6.07
C LEU A 551 0.25 10.53 -5.62
N ASP A 552 0.41 10.36 -4.32
CA ASP A 552 0.72 9.08 -3.68
C ASP A 552 -0.51 8.57 -2.94
N GLN A 553 -1.12 7.51 -3.48
CA GLN A 553 -2.25 6.80 -2.90
C GLN A 553 -1.75 5.59 -2.12
N THR A 554 -1.57 5.79 -0.82
CA THR A 554 -1.30 4.71 0.13
C THR A 554 -2.62 4.13 0.64
N GLY A 555 -2.80 2.80 0.56
CA GLY A 555 -3.91 2.12 1.21
C GLY A 555 -3.85 2.20 2.75
N LEU A 556 -4.78 1.52 3.43
CA LEU A 556 -4.83 1.47 4.90
C LEU A 556 -3.56 0.88 5.54
N ALA A 557 -2.89 -0.05 4.86
CA ALA A 557 -1.70 -0.69 5.37
C ALA A 557 -0.43 0.09 5.01
N GLN A 558 0.42 0.32 6.02
CA GLN A 558 1.78 0.82 5.78
C GLN A 558 2.65 -0.15 4.99
N LYS A 559 2.45 -1.47 5.19
CA LYS A 559 3.18 -2.54 4.52
C LYS A 559 2.25 -3.62 4.02
N GLY A 560 2.63 -4.30 2.94
CA GLY A 560 1.88 -5.43 2.39
C GLY A 560 0.63 -5.05 1.59
N GLY A 561 0.07 -3.85 1.80
CA GLY A 561 -0.98 -3.25 0.95
C GLY A 561 -0.42 -2.65 -0.33
N ASN A 562 -1.33 -2.30 -1.25
CA ASN A 562 -0.99 -1.61 -2.48
C ASN A 562 -0.64 -0.13 -2.24
N VAL A 563 0.30 0.36 -3.03
CA VAL A 563 0.63 1.79 -3.15
C VAL A 563 0.65 2.12 -4.63
N ILE A 564 -0.12 3.14 -5.00
CA ILE A 564 -0.20 3.65 -6.36
C ILE A 564 0.27 5.10 -6.33
N SER A 565 1.18 5.46 -7.23
CA SER A 565 1.68 6.82 -7.34
C SER A 565 1.62 7.29 -8.79
N ASP A 566 1.05 8.47 -8.99
CA ASP A 566 1.02 9.13 -10.28
C ASP A 566 1.99 10.31 -10.27
N ILE A 567 2.78 10.44 -11.33
CA ILE A 567 3.68 11.58 -11.54
C ILE A 567 3.48 12.11 -12.95
N LYS A 568 3.26 13.41 -13.07
CA LYS A 568 3.33 14.12 -14.35
C LYS A 568 4.52 15.07 -14.31
N ILE A 569 5.39 14.95 -15.29
CA ILE A 569 6.55 15.82 -15.50
C ILE A 569 6.27 16.67 -16.74
N THR A 570 6.31 17.98 -16.61
CA THR A 570 5.98 18.91 -17.70
C THR A 570 7.07 19.97 -17.88
N HIS A 571 7.20 20.48 -19.11
CA HIS A 571 8.15 21.55 -19.43
C HIS A 571 7.65 22.95 -19.03
N ALA A 572 6.35 23.09 -18.78
CA ALA A 572 5.71 24.32 -18.32
C ALA A 572 4.83 24.03 -17.09
N PRO A 573 4.44 25.05 -16.30
CA PRO A 573 3.50 24.88 -15.21
C PRO A 573 2.22 24.18 -15.69
N PHE A 574 1.74 23.23 -14.89
CA PHE A 574 0.58 22.41 -15.23
C PHE A 574 -0.49 22.57 -14.14
N ASP A 575 -1.72 22.86 -14.55
CA ASP A 575 -2.87 23.16 -13.68
C ASP A 575 -3.99 22.12 -13.77
N GLY A 576 -3.73 20.97 -14.41
CA GLY A 576 -4.62 19.83 -14.47
C GLY A 576 -4.55 18.92 -13.23
N SER A 577 -5.28 17.81 -13.30
CA SER A 577 -5.33 16.79 -12.24
C SER A 577 -3.97 16.19 -11.97
N ASN A 578 -3.71 15.80 -10.72
CA ASN A 578 -2.49 15.09 -10.32
C ASN A 578 -2.53 13.59 -10.62
N LYS A 579 -3.70 13.04 -10.96
CA LYS A 579 -3.86 11.63 -11.38
C LYS A 579 -3.59 11.43 -12.86
N ILE A 580 -3.10 10.26 -13.23
CA ILE A 580 -3.07 9.80 -14.61
C ILE A 580 -4.46 9.32 -15.00
N SER A 581 -4.97 9.83 -16.11
CA SER A 581 -6.29 9.44 -16.63
C SER A 581 -6.21 8.14 -17.43
N ASP A 582 -7.37 7.56 -17.69
CA ASP A 582 -7.45 6.27 -18.36
C ASP A 582 -6.86 6.36 -19.79
N GLY A 583 -6.03 5.37 -20.13
CA GLY A 583 -5.30 5.31 -21.39
C GLY A 583 -4.26 6.41 -21.62
N ARG A 584 -3.81 7.13 -20.57
CA ARG A 584 -2.85 8.24 -20.67
C ARG A 584 -1.48 7.98 -20.02
N ALA A 585 -1.22 6.82 -19.43
CA ALA A 585 0.12 6.52 -18.91
C ALA A 585 1.14 6.40 -20.06
N ASP A 586 2.30 7.05 -19.92
CA ASP A 586 3.43 6.91 -20.84
C ASP A 586 4.36 5.78 -20.36
N LEU A 587 4.73 5.81 -19.08
CA LEU A 587 5.42 4.73 -18.39
C LEU A 587 4.50 4.09 -17.35
N TYR A 588 4.32 2.77 -17.48
CA TYR A 588 3.65 1.92 -16.50
C TYR A 588 4.69 1.14 -15.71
N LEU A 589 5.07 1.65 -14.53
CA LEU A 589 6.18 1.15 -13.73
C LEU A 589 5.69 0.29 -12.56
N GLY A 590 5.83 -1.03 -12.69
CA GLY A 590 5.38 -1.98 -11.67
C GLY A 590 6.53 -2.55 -10.85
N PHE A 591 6.54 -2.28 -9.56
CA PHE A 591 7.36 -3.02 -8.58
C PHE A 591 6.67 -4.29 -8.07
N ASP A 592 5.36 -4.43 -8.31
CA ASP A 592 4.56 -5.61 -7.97
C ASP A 592 3.59 -5.96 -9.10
N ILE A 593 3.71 -7.17 -9.63
CA ILE A 593 2.92 -7.62 -10.77
C ILE A 593 1.43 -7.76 -10.43
N LEU A 594 1.06 -8.09 -9.18
CA LEU A 594 -0.36 -8.23 -8.81
C LEU A 594 -1.09 -6.88 -8.87
N ASN A 595 -0.43 -5.81 -8.39
CA ASN A 595 -0.95 -4.46 -8.56
C ASN A 595 -0.91 -4.01 -10.02
N ALA A 596 0.13 -4.38 -10.77
CA ALA A 596 0.24 -4.08 -12.20
C ALA A 596 -0.84 -4.75 -13.06
N THR A 597 -1.51 -5.78 -12.54
CA THR A 597 -2.62 -6.46 -13.22
C THR A 597 -3.99 -6.18 -12.63
N ASP A 598 -4.10 -5.29 -11.64
CA ASP A 598 -5.40 -4.79 -11.20
C ASP A 598 -6.11 -4.08 -12.38
N PRO A 599 -7.39 -4.39 -12.67
CA PRO A 599 -8.10 -3.78 -13.79
C PRO A 599 -8.05 -2.25 -13.81
N LYS A 600 -8.15 -1.58 -12.65
CA LYS A 600 -8.14 -0.11 -12.59
C LYS A 600 -6.79 0.49 -12.98
N ASN A 601 -5.70 -0.23 -12.74
CA ASN A 601 -4.37 0.22 -13.13
C ASN A 601 -4.13 -0.08 -14.62
N LEU A 602 -4.60 -1.24 -15.11
CA LEU A 602 -4.56 -1.57 -16.54
C LEU A 602 -5.36 -0.57 -17.39
N ASP A 603 -6.42 0.02 -16.85
CA ASP A 603 -7.22 1.07 -17.52
C ASP A 603 -6.39 2.33 -17.80
N LYS A 604 -5.31 2.59 -17.05
CA LYS A 604 -4.36 3.69 -17.32
C LYS A 604 -3.52 3.47 -18.59
N CYS A 605 -3.49 2.25 -19.13
CA CYS A 605 -2.67 1.88 -20.28
C CYS A 605 -3.39 1.99 -21.63
N HIS A 606 -2.62 2.31 -22.67
CA HIS A 606 -3.07 2.27 -24.06
C HIS A 606 -2.02 1.60 -24.98
N PRO A 607 -2.43 0.66 -25.87
CA PRO A 607 -1.50 -0.11 -26.73
C PRO A 607 -0.58 0.72 -27.63
N ALA A 608 -1.03 1.90 -28.06
CA ALA A 608 -0.24 2.81 -28.91
C ALA A 608 0.66 3.80 -28.14
N ARG A 609 0.64 3.80 -26.81
CA ARG A 609 1.28 4.85 -25.99
C ARG A 609 2.18 4.26 -24.92
N THR A 610 1.62 3.39 -24.09
CA THR A 610 2.20 3.00 -22.80
C THR A 610 3.29 1.96 -22.97
N ILE A 611 4.46 2.18 -22.37
CA ILE A 611 5.51 1.18 -22.21
C ILE A 611 5.49 0.69 -20.76
N ALA A 612 5.36 -0.62 -20.56
CA ALA A 612 5.36 -1.25 -19.26
C ALA A 612 6.75 -1.75 -18.86
N VAL A 613 7.20 -1.37 -17.67
CA VAL A 613 8.41 -1.88 -17.03
C VAL A 613 8.01 -2.48 -15.70
N VAL A 614 7.91 -3.80 -15.63
CA VAL A 614 7.24 -4.48 -14.51
C VAL A 614 8.11 -5.61 -13.95
N SER A 615 8.31 -5.57 -12.64
CA SER A 615 8.92 -6.66 -11.90
C SER A 615 7.96 -7.85 -11.85
N THR A 616 8.43 -9.01 -12.30
CA THR A 616 7.68 -10.28 -12.28
C THR A 616 7.86 -11.06 -10.98
N THR A 617 8.50 -10.46 -9.97
CA THR A 617 8.70 -11.08 -8.66
C THR A 617 7.38 -11.55 -8.06
N ARG A 618 7.34 -12.80 -7.62
CA ARG A 618 6.15 -13.44 -7.02
C ARG A 618 6.05 -13.14 -5.53
N THR A 619 5.75 -11.88 -5.18
CA THR A 619 5.59 -11.48 -3.77
C THR A 619 4.21 -11.89 -3.23
N PRO A 620 4.11 -12.77 -2.23
CA PRO A 620 2.83 -13.27 -1.73
C PRO A 620 1.94 -12.16 -1.13
N THR A 621 0.63 -12.38 -1.13
CA THR A 621 -0.33 -11.57 -0.36
C THR A 621 -0.53 -12.16 1.03
N GLY A 622 -1.08 -11.38 1.97
CA GLY A 622 -1.41 -11.89 3.30
C GLY A 622 -2.35 -13.10 3.27
N LYS A 623 -3.30 -13.14 2.33
CA LYS A 623 -4.19 -14.29 2.13
C LYS A 623 -3.43 -15.53 1.63
N MET A 624 -2.43 -15.39 0.76
CA MET A 624 -1.58 -16.52 0.29
C MET A 624 -0.68 -17.08 1.39
N ILE A 625 -0.38 -16.27 2.41
CA ILE A 625 0.39 -16.68 3.59
C ILE A 625 -0.52 -17.39 4.60
N ALA A 626 -1.68 -16.81 4.89
CA ALA A 626 -2.63 -17.35 5.86
C ALA A 626 -3.38 -18.58 5.34
N ASP A 627 -3.54 -18.73 4.02
CA ASP A 627 -4.28 -19.84 3.40
C ASP A 627 -3.43 -20.52 2.33
N ARG A 628 -3.03 -21.77 2.61
CA ARG A 628 -2.22 -22.57 1.70
C ARG A 628 -2.97 -22.96 0.42
N HIS A 629 -4.27 -22.87 0.35
CA HIS A 629 -5.02 -23.21 -0.86
C HIS A 629 -5.03 -22.06 -1.87
N VAL A 630 -4.65 -20.84 -1.44
CA VAL A 630 -4.55 -19.67 -2.30
C VAL A 630 -3.16 -19.61 -2.92
N MET A 631 -3.10 -19.84 -4.22
CA MET A 631 -1.86 -19.87 -4.99
C MET A 631 -1.59 -18.53 -5.70
N PHE A 632 -0.30 -18.23 -5.91
CA PHE A 632 0.09 -17.10 -6.73
C PHE A 632 -0.29 -17.37 -8.20
N PRO A 633 -1.00 -16.46 -8.90
CA PRO A 633 -1.39 -16.65 -10.29
C PRO A 633 -0.18 -16.85 -11.22
N ALA A 634 -0.37 -17.58 -12.33
CA ALA A 634 0.71 -17.80 -13.28
C ALA A 634 1.20 -16.48 -13.90
N THR A 635 2.48 -16.17 -13.72
CA THR A 635 3.13 -14.93 -14.20
C THR A 635 2.95 -14.70 -15.71
N GLN A 636 2.91 -15.76 -16.52
CA GLN A 636 2.69 -15.67 -17.96
C GLN A 636 1.32 -15.09 -18.31
N GLY A 637 0.27 -15.47 -17.58
CA GLY A 637 -1.07 -14.90 -17.79
C GLY A 637 -1.14 -13.43 -17.36
N LEU A 638 -0.42 -13.06 -16.29
CA LEU A 638 -0.34 -11.69 -15.80
C LEU A 638 0.38 -10.76 -16.79
N THR A 639 1.55 -11.18 -17.27
CA THR A 639 2.34 -10.43 -18.27
C THR A 639 1.59 -10.31 -19.61
N ALA A 640 0.94 -11.37 -20.08
CA ALA A 640 0.09 -11.32 -21.27
C ALA A 640 -1.08 -10.34 -21.12
N GLY A 641 -1.64 -10.20 -19.91
CA GLY A 641 -2.67 -9.21 -19.62
C GLY A 641 -2.19 -7.77 -19.75
N ILE A 642 -0.94 -7.50 -19.37
CA ILE A 642 -0.29 -6.19 -19.54
C ILE A 642 0.02 -5.92 -21.02
N ASP A 643 0.59 -6.90 -21.73
CA ASP A 643 0.91 -6.81 -23.16
C ASP A 643 -0.32 -6.47 -24.02
N ARG A 644 -1.51 -6.94 -23.62
CA ARG A 644 -2.77 -6.65 -24.31
C ARG A 644 -3.13 -5.16 -24.33
N VAL A 645 -2.68 -4.39 -23.33
CA VAL A 645 -3.09 -2.98 -23.13
C VAL A 645 -1.95 -1.97 -23.27
N SER A 646 -0.75 -2.43 -23.64
CA SER A 646 0.47 -1.62 -23.73
C SER A 646 1.27 -1.95 -25.00
N ARG A 647 2.37 -1.23 -25.24
CA ARG A 647 3.28 -1.46 -26.37
C ARG A 647 4.10 -2.72 -26.13
N LYS A 648 3.50 -3.89 -26.41
CA LYS A 648 4.06 -5.22 -26.18
C LYS A 648 5.56 -5.35 -26.52
N ASP A 649 5.97 -4.89 -27.69
CA ASP A 649 7.35 -5.07 -28.18
C ASP A 649 8.38 -4.18 -27.46
N ASP A 650 7.92 -3.17 -26.73
CA ASP A 650 8.76 -2.27 -25.94
C ASP A 650 8.76 -2.60 -24.45
N ASN A 651 7.85 -3.48 -23.99
CA ASN A 651 7.71 -3.82 -22.58
C ASN A 651 8.94 -4.56 -22.04
N VAL A 652 9.25 -4.34 -20.77
CA VAL A 652 10.34 -5.04 -20.07
C VAL A 652 9.80 -5.75 -18.83
N PHE A 653 9.95 -7.07 -18.83
CA PHE A 653 9.59 -7.94 -17.71
C PHE A 653 10.81 -8.70 -17.20
N LEU A 654 11.08 -8.59 -15.89
CA LEU A 654 12.15 -9.33 -15.23
C LEU A 654 11.85 -9.52 -13.74
N ASP A 655 12.48 -10.50 -13.09
CA ASP A 655 12.37 -10.68 -11.65
C ASP A 655 13.30 -9.69 -10.93
N GLY A 656 12.80 -8.48 -10.67
CA GLY A 656 13.59 -7.38 -10.13
C GLY A 656 14.15 -7.69 -8.75
N GLN A 657 13.35 -8.33 -7.89
CA GLN A 657 13.80 -8.69 -6.54
C GLN A 657 14.86 -9.79 -6.58
N ALA A 658 14.67 -10.84 -7.38
CA ALA A 658 15.66 -11.92 -7.45
C ALA A 658 17.02 -11.43 -7.95
N LEU A 659 17.04 -10.50 -8.92
CA LEU A 659 18.28 -9.88 -9.41
C LEU A 659 18.88 -8.93 -8.37
N ALA A 660 18.07 -8.05 -7.76
CA ALA A 660 18.54 -7.11 -6.75
C ALA A 660 19.04 -7.79 -5.48
N GLU A 661 18.27 -8.71 -4.88
CA GLU A 661 18.73 -9.53 -3.75
C GLU A 661 19.96 -10.36 -4.12
N GLY A 662 19.97 -10.93 -5.32
CA GLY A 662 21.10 -11.65 -5.87
C GLY A 662 22.37 -10.81 -5.96
N LEU A 663 22.28 -9.51 -6.22
CA LEU A 663 23.42 -8.60 -6.29
C LEU A 663 23.79 -7.99 -4.93
N PHE A 664 22.80 -7.59 -4.13
CA PHE A 664 23.01 -6.75 -2.94
C PHE A 664 22.86 -7.50 -1.62
N GLY A 665 22.30 -8.72 -1.63
CA GLY A 665 21.92 -9.45 -0.42
C GLY A 665 20.76 -8.81 0.36
N ASP A 666 20.03 -7.89 -0.27
CA ASP A 666 18.94 -7.12 0.34
C ASP A 666 17.87 -6.76 -0.71
N ALA A 667 16.60 -7.00 -0.34
CA ALA A 667 15.43 -6.72 -1.16
C ALA A 667 15.18 -5.22 -1.35
N MET A 668 15.68 -4.37 -0.46
CA MET A 668 15.42 -2.92 -0.48
C MET A 668 16.05 -2.21 -1.69
N ALA A 669 17.00 -2.83 -2.38
CA ALA A 669 17.58 -2.32 -3.62
C ALA A 669 16.64 -2.43 -4.83
N THR A 670 15.59 -3.26 -4.76
CA THR A 670 14.73 -3.63 -5.89
C THR A 670 14.11 -2.44 -6.62
N ASN A 671 13.54 -1.48 -5.89
CA ASN A 671 12.81 -0.38 -6.54
C ASN A 671 13.78 0.55 -7.30
N ASN A 672 14.95 0.87 -6.74
CA ASN A 672 15.98 1.66 -7.45
C ASN A 672 16.56 0.89 -8.64
N PHE A 673 16.72 -0.43 -8.52
CA PHE A 673 17.08 -1.30 -9.64
C PHE A 673 16.05 -1.21 -10.77
N MET A 674 14.75 -1.33 -10.46
CA MET A 674 13.68 -1.21 -11.44
C MET A 674 13.58 0.19 -12.08
N VAL A 675 13.94 1.26 -11.37
CA VAL A 675 14.10 2.60 -11.97
C VAL A 675 15.24 2.64 -12.97
N GLY A 676 16.37 1.98 -12.67
CA GLY A 676 17.48 1.82 -13.60
C GLY A 676 17.08 1.06 -14.86
N VAL A 677 16.29 0.00 -14.71
CA VAL A 677 15.70 -0.76 -15.82
C VAL A 677 14.81 0.16 -16.67
N ALA A 678 13.91 0.91 -16.03
CA ALA A 678 12.99 1.81 -16.74
C ALA A 678 13.75 2.93 -17.48
N PHE A 679 14.74 3.54 -16.84
CA PHE A 679 15.61 4.52 -17.48
C PHE A 679 16.27 3.93 -18.73
N GLN A 680 16.94 2.77 -18.59
CA GLN A 680 17.67 2.18 -19.71
C GLN A 680 16.77 1.61 -20.81
N ALA A 681 15.51 1.28 -20.50
CA ALA A 681 14.50 0.94 -21.49
C ALA A 681 14.06 2.14 -22.35
N GLY A 682 14.57 3.35 -22.08
CA GLY A 682 14.28 4.56 -22.86
C GLY A 682 12.95 5.22 -22.50
N THR A 683 12.38 4.89 -21.33
CA THR A 683 11.05 5.35 -20.93
C THR A 683 11.08 6.56 -20.03
N ILE A 684 12.16 6.83 -19.28
CA ILE A 684 12.23 7.99 -18.38
C ILE A 684 12.92 9.17 -19.11
N PRO A 685 12.23 10.30 -19.35
CA PRO A 685 12.79 11.43 -20.07
C PRO A 685 13.53 12.41 -19.14
N LEU A 686 14.46 11.88 -18.36
CA LEU A 686 15.37 12.65 -17.49
C LEU A 686 16.81 12.24 -17.80
N LYS A 687 17.78 12.96 -17.27
CA LYS A 687 19.19 12.60 -17.36
C LYS A 687 19.58 11.65 -16.24
N ALA A 688 20.51 10.74 -16.51
CA ALA A 688 21.03 9.83 -15.49
C ALA A 688 21.66 10.61 -14.32
N GLU A 689 22.39 11.68 -14.63
CA GLU A 689 23.06 12.53 -13.64
C GLU A 689 22.07 13.21 -12.69
N SER A 690 20.90 13.63 -13.21
CA SER A 690 19.83 14.23 -12.40
C SER A 690 19.23 13.22 -11.43
N ILE A 691 19.03 11.97 -11.87
CA ILE A 691 18.53 10.88 -11.03
C ILE A 691 19.56 10.52 -9.96
N GLU A 692 20.83 10.37 -10.33
CA GLU A 692 21.92 10.08 -9.38
C GLU A 692 22.13 11.22 -8.35
N ALA A 693 22.03 12.48 -8.78
CA ALA A 693 22.06 13.63 -7.89
C ALA A 693 20.85 13.66 -6.93
N ALA A 694 19.65 13.32 -7.42
CA ALA A 694 18.46 13.21 -6.58
C ALA A 694 18.58 12.08 -5.54
N ILE A 695 19.14 10.92 -5.93
CA ILE A 695 19.46 9.82 -5.00
C ILE A 695 20.44 10.30 -3.93
N THR A 696 21.48 11.01 -4.32
CA THR A 696 22.48 11.58 -3.39
C THR A 696 21.84 12.56 -2.41
N ASN A 697 20.97 13.44 -2.90
CA ASN A 697 20.24 14.43 -2.10
C ASN A 697 19.26 13.80 -1.10
N SER A 698 18.82 12.56 -1.31
CA SER A 698 17.95 11.86 -0.35
C SER A 698 18.64 11.55 0.98
N GLY A 699 19.98 11.44 0.98
CA GLY A 699 20.80 11.20 2.18
C GLY A 699 20.65 9.81 2.82
N VAL A 700 19.77 8.93 2.31
CA VAL A 700 19.48 7.61 2.90
C VAL A 700 19.90 6.51 1.93
N GLY A 701 20.79 5.61 2.36
CA GLY A 701 21.18 4.44 1.56
C GLY A 701 21.89 4.77 0.24
N VAL A 702 22.44 5.99 0.10
CA VAL A 702 22.94 6.58 -1.16
C VAL A 702 23.79 5.62 -1.99
N GLU A 703 24.86 5.04 -1.42
CA GLU A 703 25.77 4.13 -2.13
C GLU A 703 25.05 2.92 -2.75
N GLN A 704 24.15 2.30 -1.98
CA GLN A 704 23.39 1.14 -2.42
C GLN A 704 22.35 1.54 -3.49
N SER A 705 21.66 2.67 -3.30
CA SER A 705 20.67 3.17 -4.26
C SER A 705 21.30 3.54 -5.61
N LEU A 706 22.47 4.20 -5.60
CA LEU A 706 23.23 4.52 -6.82
C LEU A 706 23.67 3.24 -7.52
N ALA A 707 24.23 2.28 -6.78
CA ALA A 707 24.64 1.00 -7.34
C ALA A 707 23.44 0.23 -7.92
N ALA A 708 22.31 0.19 -7.20
CA ALA A 708 21.09 -0.46 -7.65
C ALA A 708 20.57 0.15 -8.96
N PHE A 709 20.49 1.48 -9.05
CA PHE A 709 20.13 2.19 -10.29
C PHE A 709 21.05 1.81 -11.45
N ARG A 710 22.36 1.83 -11.25
CA ARG A 710 23.37 1.49 -12.27
C ARG A 710 23.30 0.02 -12.71
N TRP A 711 23.14 -0.91 -11.78
CA TRP A 711 22.94 -2.34 -12.09
C TRP A 711 21.61 -2.61 -12.80
N GLY A 712 20.56 -1.86 -12.46
CA GLY A 712 19.29 -1.90 -13.16
C GLY A 712 19.43 -1.49 -14.63
N ARG A 713 20.23 -0.45 -14.90
CA ARG A 713 20.59 -0.08 -16.28
C ARG A 713 21.32 -1.21 -16.99
N MET A 714 22.33 -1.80 -16.34
CA MET A 714 23.09 -2.92 -16.92
C MET A 714 22.20 -4.14 -17.24
N ALA A 715 21.11 -4.37 -16.50
CA ALA A 715 20.19 -5.47 -16.77
C ALA A 715 19.44 -5.35 -18.11
N VAL A 716 19.32 -4.13 -18.66
CA VAL A 716 18.78 -3.89 -20.01
C VAL A 716 19.88 -3.96 -21.07
N ILE A 717 21.11 -3.54 -20.74
CA ILE A 717 22.26 -3.56 -21.67
C ILE A 717 22.77 -4.99 -21.90
N ASP A 718 23.06 -5.73 -20.82
CA ASP A 718 23.56 -7.11 -20.84
C ASP A 718 23.00 -7.88 -19.64
N ARG A 719 21.82 -8.46 -19.84
CA ARG A 719 21.14 -9.27 -18.82
C ARG A 719 21.95 -10.51 -18.42
N ALA A 720 22.61 -11.16 -19.37
CA ALA A 720 23.39 -12.37 -19.11
C ALA A 720 24.58 -12.09 -18.19
N TYR A 721 25.22 -10.93 -18.35
CA TYR A 721 26.26 -10.48 -17.43
C TYR A 721 25.73 -10.26 -16.01
N VAL A 722 24.58 -9.60 -15.86
CA VAL A 722 23.96 -9.40 -14.54
C VAL A 722 23.63 -10.74 -13.88
N GLU A 723 23.03 -11.67 -14.61
CA GLU A 723 22.70 -13.02 -14.12
C GLU A 723 23.95 -13.80 -13.73
N ALA A 724 25.04 -13.68 -14.49
CA ALA A 724 26.32 -14.29 -14.14
C ALA A 724 26.94 -13.71 -12.85
N GLN A 725 26.80 -12.40 -12.63
CA GLN A 725 27.27 -11.75 -11.40
C GLN A 725 26.43 -12.17 -10.20
N VAL A 726 25.11 -12.21 -10.36
CA VAL A 726 24.20 -12.81 -9.36
C VAL A 726 24.61 -14.25 -9.04
N ALA A 727 24.95 -15.08 -10.03
CA ALA A 727 25.37 -16.46 -9.81
C ALA A 727 26.66 -16.58 -8.97
N LYS A 728 27.67 -15.73 -9.21
CA LYS A 728 28.91 -15.66 -8.39
C LYS A 728 28.60 -15.41 -6.91
N TYR A 729 27.57 -14.62 -6.69
CA TYR A 729 27.19 -14.08 -5.39
C TYR A 729 26.10 -14.91 -4.68
N LYS A 730 25.29 -15.68 -5.43
CA LYS A 730 24.28 -16.62 -4.93
C LYS A 730 24.88 -17.81 -4.20
N GLY A 731 26.17 -18.10 -4.38
CA GLY A 731 26.91 -19.05 -3.55
C GLY A 731 26.90 -18.74 -2.05
N ALA A 732 26.30 -17.62 -1.61
CA ALA A 732 26.27 -17.17 -0.22
C ALA A 732 24.88 -16.70 0.32
N SER A 733 23.77 -16.70 -0.43
CA SER A 733 22.57 -15.96 0.04
C SER A 733 21.18 -16.46 -0.36
N VAL A 734 21.04 -17.62 -1.01
CA VAL A 734 19.72 -18.24 -1.23
C VAL A 734 19.87 -19.73 -0.97
N ILE A 735 18.95 -20.32 -0.21
CA ILE A 735 18.77 -21.78 -0.08
C ILE A 735 18.38 -22.28 -1.46
N SER A 736 19.37 -22.45 -2.34
CA SER A 736 19.21 -22.97 -3.68
C SER A 736 20.07 -24.20 -3.71
N LEU A 737 19.43 -25.33 -3.39
CA LEU A 737 20.03 -26.65 -3.47
C LEU A 737 20.87 -26.74 -4.75
N LYS A 738 22.19 -26.85 -4.55
CA LYS A 738 23.15 -27.10 -5.64
C LYS A 738 22.73 -28.35 -6.41
N GLN A 739 23.20 -28.43 -7.66
CA GLN A 739 23.08 -29.61 -8.51
C GLN A 739 23.28 -30.89 -7.70
N ALA A 740 22.35 -31.84 -7.86
CA ALA A 740 22.42 -33.12 -7.18
C ALA A 740 23.82 -33.72 -7.34
N PRO A 741 24.45 -34.23 -6.27
CA PRO A 741 25.76 -34.85 -6.37
C PRO A 741 25.75 -35.93 -7.46
N PRO A 742 26.87 -36.16 -8.17
CA PRO A 742 26.93 -37.16 -9.21
C PRO A 742 26.47 -38.51 -8.64
N LEU A 743 25.52 -39.14 -9.31
CA LEU A 743 24.91 -40.39 -8.85
C LEU A 743 25.98 -41.46 -8.62
N SER A 744 25.83 -42.22 -7.53
CA SER A 744 26.62 -43.43 -7.34
C SER A 744 26.35 -44.42 -8.49
N PRO A 745 27.29 -45.32 -8.81
CA PRO A 745 27.07 -46.34 -9.84
C PRO A 745 25.78 -47.15 -9.63
N ALA A 746 25.46 -47.46 -8.37
CA ALA A 746 24.24 -48.17 -7.99
C ALA A 746 22.98 -47.32 -8.23
N ALA A 747 22.98 -46.05 -7.80
CA ALA A 747 21.86 -45.13 -8.05
C ALA A 747 21.61 -44.95 -9.55
N ARG A 748 22.68 -44.83 -10.35
CA ARG A 748 22.60 -44.73 -11.81
C ARG A 748 21.97 -45.98 -12.42
N ALA A 749 22.38 -47.18 -11.99
CA ALA A 749 21.80 -48.43 -12.46
C ALA A 749 20.30 -48.53 -12.12
N ILE A 750 19.88 -48.08 -10.93
CA ILE A 750 18.46 -48.05 -10.52
C ILE A 750 17.66 -47.07 -11.40
N VAL A 751 18.17 -45.87 -11.64
CA VAL A 751 17.51 -44.87 -12.51
C VAL A 751 17.36 -45.40 -13.94
N GLU A 752 18.43 -45.92 -14.55
CA GLU A 752 18.38 -46.45 -15.91
C GLU A 752 17.42 -47.64 -16.03
N SER A 753 17.21 -48.40 -14.95
CA SER A 753 16.27 -49.53 -14.94
C SER A 753 14.81 -49.13 -15.18
N ILE A 754 14.46 -47.87 -14.94
CA ILE A 754 13.11 -47.30 -15.17
C ILE A 754 12.81 -47.22 -16.66
N GLY A 755 13.83 -46.98 -17.50
CA GLY A 755 13.68 -46.86 -18.95
C GLY A 755 12.86 -45.64 -19.39
N ALA A 756 13.01 -44.51 -18.67
CA ALA A 756 12.35 -43.25 -18.98
C ALA A 756 13.38 -42.17 -19.34
N ASP A 757 12.95 -41.18 -20.11
CA ASP A 757 13.74 -40.01 -20.52
C ASP A 757 13.11 -38.70 -20.02
N GLY A 758 13.76 -37.57 -20.30
CA GLY A 758 13.23 -36.23 -20.00
C GLY A 758 13.02 -35.98 -18.50
N GLU A 759 11.88 -35.37 -18.16
CA GLU A 759 11.60 -34.95 -16.79
C GLU A 759 11.46 -36.14 -15.83
N VAL A 760 10.88 -37.27 -16.26
CA VAL A 760 10.76 -38.47 -15.42
C VAL A 760 12.13 -38.99 -15.00
N LYS A 761 13.10 -38.99 -15.92
CA LYS A 761 14.49 -39.36 -15.62
C LYS A 761 15.10 -38.41 -14.61
N ARG A 762 15.03 -37.09 -14.85
CA ARG A 762 15.54 -36.06 -13.93
C ARG A 762 14.95 -36.21 -12.53
N LEU A 763 13.64 -36.48 -12.43
CA LEU A 763 12.97 -36.68 -11.15
C LEU A 763 13.49 -37.92 -10.42
N ALA A 764 13.71 -39.01 -11.15
CA ALA A 764 14.23 -40.26 -10.61
C ALA A 764 15.69 -40.13 -10.15
N GLU A 765 16.53 -39.40 -10.89
CA GLU A 765 17.93 -39.13 -10.51
C GLU A 765 18.00 -38.52 -9.09
N ILE A 766 17.14 -37.55 -8.81
CA ILE A 766 17.08 -36.90 -7.50
C ILE A 766 16.51 -37.85 -6.44
N ARG A 767 15.37 -38.49 -6.73
CA ARG A 767 14.60 -39.24 -5.72
C ARG A 767 15.21 -40.58 -5.36
N VAL A 768 15.89 -41.25 -6.30
CA VAL A 768 16.62 -42.49 -6.03
C VAL A 768 17.77 -42.23 -5.07
N ALA A 769 18.58 -41.19 -5.33
CA ALA A 769 19.67 -40.82 -4.42
C ALA A 769 19.14 -40.48 -3.01
N GLU A 770 18.04 -39.74 -2.93
CA GLU A 770 17.39 -39.42 -1.66
C GLU A 770 16.85 -40.65 -0.92
N LEU A 771 16.24 -41.61 -1.61
CA LEU A 771 15.72 -42.83 -0.99
C LEU A 771 16.83 -43.76 -0.51
N ILE A 772 17.98 -43.78 -1.20
CA ILE A 772 19.17 -44.47 -0.72
C ILE A 772 19.68 -43.84 0.58
N ALA A 773 19.75 -42.50 0.62
CA ALA A 773 20.19 -41.78 1.81
C ALA A 773 19.19 -41.87 2.98
N PHE A 774 17.89 -41.96 2.67
CA PHE A 774 16.83 -42.14 3.65
C PHE A 774 16.85 -43.56 4.26
N GLN A 775 17.07 -44.58 3.44
CA GLN A 775 17.05 -45.98 3.89
C GLN A 775 18.17 -46.82 3.26
N ASP A 776 17.99 -47.24 2.01
CA ASP A 776 18.98 -48.07 1.28
C ASP A 776 18.64 -48.21 -0.23
N GLU A 777 19.52 -48.90 -0.97
CA GLU A 777 19.34 -49.22 -2.40
C GLU A 777 18.11 -50.09 -2.69
N ALA A 778 17.75 -51.01 -1.78
CA ALA A 778 16.60 -51.89 -1.97
C ALA A 778 15.29 -51.08 -1.92
N TYR A 779 15.23 -50.10 -1.02
CA TYR A 779 14.10 -49.19 -0.88
C TYR A 779 13.96 -48.27 -2.10
N ALA A 780 15.07 -47.70 -2.58
CA ALA A 780 15.07 -46.91 -3.82
C ALA A 780 14.68 -47.74 -5.06
N LYS A 781 15.06 -49.02 -5.11
CA LYS A 781 14.63 -49.93 -6.18
C LYS A 781 13.11 -50.17 -6.17
N ARG A 782 12.48 -50.28 -4.99
CA ARG A 782 11.01 -50.39 -4.89
C ARG A 782 10.30 -49.18 -5.50
N TYR A 783 10.84 -47.98 -5.30
CA TYR A 783 10.35 -46.77 -5.97
C TYR A 783 10.50 -46.89 -7.49
N ALA A 784 11.70 -47.21 -7.97
CA ALA A 784 11.98 -47.33 -9.40
C ALA A 784 11.08 -48.38 -10.09
N ASP A 785 10.83 -49.53 -9.45
CA ASP A 785 9.97 -50.59 -9.97
C ASP A 785 8.50 -50.15 -10.10
N VAL A 786 8.01 -49.29 -9.20
CA VAL A 786 6.67 -48.69 -9.34
C VAL A 786 6.65 -47.70 -10.49
N ILE A 787 7.61 -46.78 -10.56
CA ILE A 787 7.67 -45.77 -11.62
C ILE A 787 7.81 -46.43 -12.99
N LYS A 788 8.64 -47.47 -13.12
CA LYS A 788 8.77 -48.26 -14.34
C LYS A 788 7.43 -48.83 -14.83
N ARG A 789 6.62 -49.36 -13.91
CA ARG A 789 5.28 -49.87 -14.24
C ARG A 789 4.34 -48.76 -14.69
N VAL A 790 4.39 -47.60 -14.05
CA VAL A 790 3.58 -46.43 -14.43
C VAL A 790 3.98 -45.93 -15.81
N VAL A 791 5.28 -45.76 -16.07
CA VAL A 791 5.83 -45.36 -17.37
C VAL A 791 5.40 -46.32 -18.47
N ALA A 792 5.55 -47.63 -18.25
CA ALA A 792 5.14 -48.64 -19.23
C ALA A 792 3.63 -48.62 -19.51
N ALA A 793 2.81 -48.41 -18.47
CA ALA A 793 1.35 -48.34 -18.60
C ALA A 793 0.90 -47.04 -19.30
N GLU A 794 1.46 -45.89 -18.93
CA GLU A 794 1.18 -44.59 -19.55
C GLU A 794 1.59 -44.61 -21.02
N HIS A 795 2.79 -45.07 -21.34
CA HIS A 795 3.26 -45.18 -22.72
C HIS A 795 2.37 -46.10 -23.57
N LYS A 796 1.87 -47.20 -23.00
CA LYS A 796 0.93 -48.11 -23.71
C LYS A 796 -0.42 -47.46 -23.97
N ALA A 797 -0.92 -46.65 -23.04
CA ALA A 797 -2.23 -46.00 -23.15
C ALA A 797 -2.18 -44.72 -24.01
N LEU A 798 -1.13 -43.92 -23.88
CA LEU A 798 -0.95 -42.65 -24.56
C LEU A 798 0.55 -42.41 -24.85
N PRO A 799 1.07 -42.86 -26.00
CA PRO A 799 2.48 -42.68 -26.36
C PRO A 799 2.89 -41.21 -26.34
N GLY A 800 4.03 -40.92 -25.71
CA GLY A 800 4.59 -39.56 -25.59
C GLY A 800 4.06 -38.71 -24.43
N ALA A 801 3.05 -39.18 -23.69
CA ALA A 801 2.61 -38.53 -22.46
C ALA A 801 3.47 -38.95 -21.26
N THR A 802 3.79 -37.99 -20.38
CA THR A 802 4.60 -38.21 -19.17
C THR A 802 3.94 -37.69 -17.90
N ALA A 803 2.77 -37.05 -17.99
CA ALA A 803 2.16 -36.33 -16.87
C ALA A 803 1.81 -37.25 -15.69
N LEU A 804 1.32 -38.47 -15.96
CA LEU A 804 1.03 -39.45 -14.91
C LEU A 804 2.33 -39.97 -14.28
N SER A 805 3.33 -40.30 -15.10
CA SER A 805 4.63 -40.78 -14.63
C SER A 805 5.36 -39.73 -13.80
N GLU A 806 5.33 -38.45 -14.20
CA GLU A 806 5.87 -37.34 -13.43
C GLU A 806 5.13 -37.16 -12.10
N ALA A 807 3.79 -37.20 -12.12
CA ALA A 807 2.98 -37.10 -10.91
C ALA A 807 3.25 -38.28 -9.96
N ALA A 808 3.35 -39.50 -10.48
CA ALA A 808 3.69 -40.70 -9.70
C ALA A 808 5.10 -40.58 -9.11
N ALA A 809 6.09 -40.18 -9.92
CA ALA A 809 7.47 -39.98 -9.49
C ALA A 809 7.57 -38.98 -8.33
N ARG A 810 6.84 -37.86 -8.39
CA ARG A 810 6.81 -36.86 -7.32
C ARG A 810 6.10 -37.33 -6.06
N ASN A 811 4.90 -37.92 -6.20
CA ASN A 811 4.04 -38.18 -5.04
C ASN A 811 4.34 -39.51 -4.35
N LEU A 812 4.81 -40.53 -5.07
CA LEU A 812 5.25 -41.77 -4.44
C LEU A 812 6.44 -41.53 -3.50
N TYR A 813 7.39 -40.69 -3.92
CA TYR A 813 8.53 -40.30 -3.08
C TYR A 813 8.07 -39.69 -1.75
N LYS A 814 7.06 -38.80 -1.76
CA LYS A 814 6.52 -38.20 -0.53
C LYS A 814 5.95 -39.22 0.45
N LEU A 815 5.36 -40.31 -0.06
CA LEU A 815 4.83 -41.40 0.76
C LEU A 815 5.93 -42.31 1.31
N MET A 816 7.05 -42.42 0.59
CA MET A 816 8.17 -43.29 0.96
C MET A 816 9.19 -42.60 1.88
N ALA A 817 9.42 -41.30 1.72
CA ALA A 817 10.37 -40.51 2.50
C ALA A 817 9.64 -39.54 3.45
N TYR A 818 8.78 -40.08 4.32
CA TYR A 818 8.06 -39.32 5.33
C TYR A 818 9.02 -38.72 6.37
N LYS A 819 8.65 -37.59 6.97
CA LYS A 819 9.51 -36.84 7.90
C LYS A 819 9.36 -37.33 9.34
N ASP A 820 9.97 -38.48 9.63
CA ASP A 820 10.17 -38.95 11.00
C ASP A 820 11.37 -38.30 11.70
N GLU A 821 11.57 -38.62 12.97
CA GLU A 821 12.66 -38.07 13.79
C GLU A 821 14.05 -38.33 13.20
N PHE A 822 14.27 -39.44 12.49
CA PHE A 822 15.56 -39.79 11.91
C PHE A 822 15.83 -39.02 10.63
N GLU A 823 14.84 -38.94 9.74
CA GLU A 823 14.93 -38.16 8.51
C GLU A 823 15.05 -36.67 8.81
N VAL A 824 14.27 -36.14 9.77
CA VAL A 824 14.41 -34.74 10.22
C VAL A 824 15.82 -34.48 10.72
N ALA A 825 16.39 -35.36 11.56
CA ALA A 825 17.76 -35.23 12.05
C ALA A 825 18.79 -35.28 10.90
N ARG A 826 18.63 -36.22 9.95
CA ARG A 826 19.49 -36.35 8.77
C ARG A 826 19.50 -35.07 7.94
N LEU A 827 18.32 -34.46 7.74
CA LEU A 827 18.17 -33.26 6.93
C LEU A 827 18.68 -31.99 7.60
N HIS A 828 18.58 -31.89 8.94
CA HIS A 828 19.16 -30.79 9.69
C HIS A 828 20.69 -30.90 9.82
N THR A 829 21.23 -32.11 9.72
CA THR A 829 22.68 -32.38 9.79
C THR A 829 23.32 -32.57 8.42
N ASP A 830 22.58 -32.34 7.32
CA ASP A 830 23.10 -32.41 5.97
C ASP A 830 24.26 -31.41 5.80
N PRO A 831 25.49 -31.86 5.48
CA PRO A 831 26.65 -30.98 5.35
C PRO A 831 26.44 -29.85 4.33
N ALA A 832 25.65 -30.08 3.28
CA ALA A 832 25.34 -29.05 2.30
C ALA A 832 24.47 -27.95 2.92
N PHE A 833 23.46 -28.33 3.70
CA PHE A 833 22.58 -27.40 4.39
C PHE A 833 23.34 -26.61 5.47
N LEU A 834 24.19 -27.26 6.27
CA LEU A 834 25.00 -26.58 7.28
C LEU A 834 25.97 -25.58 6.64
N ALA A 835 26.63 -25.93 5.54
CA ALA A 835 27.50 -25.01 4.81
C ALA A 835 26.73 -23.80 4.22
N GLU A 836 25.48 -23.99 3.81
CA GLU A 836 24.60 -22.90 3.37
C GLU A 836 24.23 -21.96 4.53
N LEU A 837 23.93 -22.52 5.72
CA LEU A 837 23.67 -21.73 6.92
C LEU A 837 24.90 -20.92 7.34
N ASP A 838 26.09 -21.52 7.35
CA ASP A 838 27.35 -20.83 7.67
C ASP A 838 27.67 -19.70 6.66
N ALA A 839 27.35 -19.90 5.38
CA ALA A 839 27.54 -18.86 4.37
C ALA A 839 26.55 -17.69 4.52
N GLN A 840 25.31 -17.99 4.92
CA GLN A 840 24.25 -16.99 5.09
C GLN A 840 24.34 -16.25 6.44
N PHE A 841 24.77 -16.94 7.49
CA PHE A 841 24.85 -16.46 8.88
C PHE A 841 26.24 -16.77 9.48
N PRO A 842 27.30 -16.12 8.98
CA PRO A 842 28.68 -16.41 9.37
C PRO A 842 28.99 -16.14 10.85
#